data_AF-A0A1V9YI41-F1
#
_entry.id   AF-A0A1V9YI41-F1
#
_cell.length_a   1.000
_cell.length_b   1.000
_cell.length_c   1.000
_cell.angle_alpha   90.00
_cell.angle_beta   90.00
_cell.angle_gamma   90.00
#
_symmetry.space_group_name_H-M   'P 1'
#
loop_
_entity.id
_entity.type
_entity.pdbx_description
1 polymer ?
#
loop_
_entity_poly.entity_id
_entity_poly.type
_entity_poly.pdbx_seq_one_letter_code
_entity_poly.pdbx_strand_id
1 'polypeptide(L)'
;MNRGTLWTTDYMYASLQNDFSALGGSNMSLVQNSSTYFGLIDDNLMELNDVCTPLTAIYQTVHYQIGPMDNIDLYWIPMPEELLHSVQTYRSNLLVEIESNEKFNSSLSALGTYTFHIAPLKWQNSSWLFYGGNPMCGFGVGLSFVQESFGFDDGCATQNALSINWSPFSVIFAYAMVGGNVSSICMQLPLVHQPLCVHELNKVKELCARNSDIFDVRPLPSIAHLQLSFLQFINSTGDTTLDIDQQLLLEPSFALFGWIAIYEWALNMREAVSFEGDTGIYPLMSYASKPQLLRKHHIKPSVSIYFWYCSCVLTIGLVGVGILLIILWFIHKPIGCPWFVFNRIVSAAWLNRSIILVRGLTAILCLSSATIQPDRSMINYKFASYQRSIVDTCLFAGEATWIMYIIHEALHPFTGNLTRKYAPYSTMMTWIALVVIESSWPVQSTATLHRSCHSKNMDQMIYCTSGTIHIGSLQRGLVIIGVLFASSIVSWIWVYIRRPRGPPNNISPSLVLCSAAVAFLDAPLSSESMELDFVTAAMCGILHLRLHKFLMTFDMKLWISLPKITFSMKNQADRLSFKNFSGGRTCETKSFEAKLNKLVFGFGIIYAMLSLAGNVAYLSITRAFLANDYGWSDFNSTGMHTFLANVFNTQLLVSTFQSLDLSSNAMADLNQLYNGTGTSIVWSPNAPRRQLYNSSVPLSSIVLGMRQMNPCMLPWMFTQYCYLDFDRSWTMASTTNRQTRCKQYTENAAVYLEAPLRNMQDWGVWQQCWGTSFDIGFAQYLQTTQQGRSWLTNVQSNTNSIDDEVAIWRRHGITMFQLQWQNYKTMGMEDSFTITSALGYSSSLTLGDFGGNYHVAQQTSMRMYWTFASDLWGVSTNATWIGGKSLLVDSPLFAFTNVSSEMLLYQNLTLIQPLNAGLLVLRSTIGPFGCIDMKFLSPPAELSSLYFQLMSTVNNLLLSNISAQEEYLKIPRKPRVCEVPPYIYNDSNVQITGGNIMCGNDMPHTPAVFGVYSAFGSNIVCYAQFVEKILAPTMELLFAVIGFNATHGPIAINDFDGICNYDVCAGAGCPAGLN
;
A
#
# COMPACT_ATOMS: atom_id res chain seq x y z
N MET A 1 -7.20 -0.67 9.68
CA MET A 1 -7.57 0.76 9.70
C MET A 1 -7.43 1.24 11.13
N ASN A 2 -6.59 2.23 11.42
CA ASN A 2 -6.61 2.91 12.71
C ASN A 2 -7.69 4.01 12.61
N ARG A 3 -8.83 3.83 13.29
CA ARG A 3 -9.97 4.77 13.23
C ARG A 3 -9.84 5.96 14.17
N GLY A 4 -8.68 6.11 14.82
CA GLY A 4 -8.51 7.13 15.84
C GLY A 4 -9.53 6.92 16.96
N THR A 5 -10.30 7.95 17.25
CA THR A 5 -11.20 8.11 18.41
C THR A 5 -12.63 7.58 18.23
N LEU A 6 -12.99 7.00 17.08
CA LEU A 6 -14.37 6.54 16.82
C LEU A 6 -14.63 5.13 17.38
N TRP A 7 -14.76 5.01 18.70
CA TRP A 7 -15.04 3.75 19.41
C TRP A 7 -16.47 3.75 19.95
N THR A 8 -17.44 3.37 19.12
CA THR A 8 -18.86 3.33 19.53
C THR A 8 -19.19 2.13 20.42
N THR A 9 -18.38 1.08 20.36
CA THR A 9 -18.48 -0.07 21.27
C THR A 9 -18.11 0.25 22.72
N ASP A 10 -17.35 1.35 22.95
CA ASP A 10 -16.94 1.79 24.29
C ASP A 10 -18.19 2.04 25.18
N TYR A 11 -19.28 2.56 24.58
CA TYR A 11 -20.56 2.76 25.27
C TYR A 11 -21.23 1.46 25.77
N MET A 12 -20.90 0.32 25.17
CA MET A 12 -21.44 -0.98 25.61
C MET A 12 -20.56 -1.57 26.71
N TYR A 13 -19.23 -1.42 26.57
CA TYR A 13 -18.22 -1.83 27.55
C TYR A 13 -16.91 -1.07 27.33
N ALA A 14 -16.54 -0.23 28.30
CA ALA A 14 -15.46 0.75 28.20
C ALA A 14 -14.07 0.20 28.59
N SER A 15 -13.96 -1.12 28.83
CA SER A 15 -12.76 -1.84 29.26
C SER A 15 -12.26 -1.50 30.69
N LEU A 16 -11.52 -2.45 31.27
CA LEU A 16 -10.95 -2.34 32.62
C LEU A 16 -10.12 -1.08 32.90
N GLN A 17 -9.51 -0.48 31.87
CA GLN A 17 -8.77 0.77 32.04
C GLN A 17 -9.67 1.94 32.44
N ASN A 18 -10.89 2.00 31.87
CA ASN A 18 -11.86 3.03 32.21
C ASN A 18 -12.43 2.77 33.60
N ASP A 19 -12.71 1.52 33.99
CA ASP A 19 -13.12 1.16 35.36
C ASP A 19 -12.12 1.67 36.41
N PHE A 20 -10.81 1.47 36.17
CA PHE A 20 -9.77 1.99 37.06
C PHE A 20 -9.72 3.51 37.10
N SER A 21 -10.03 4.18 35.99
CA SER A 21 -10.08 5.64 35.92
C SER A 21 -11.31 6.19 36.65
N ALA A 22 -12.47 5.54 36.52
CA ALA A 22 -13.74 5.94 37.13
C ALA A 22 -13.67 5.97 38.67
N LEU A 23 -12.90 5.05 39.27
CA LEU A 23 -12.70 5.04 40.73
C LEU A 23 -11.85 6.22 41.25
N GLY A 24 -11.07 6.89 40.39
CA GLY A 24 -10.51 8.23 40.65
C GLY A 24 -9.57 8.38 41.86
N GLY A 25 -8.98 7.29 42.39
CA GLY A 25 -8.18 7.33 43.62
C GLY A 25 -8.99 7.38 44.92
N SER A 26 -10.31 7.23 44.83
CA SER A 26 -11.22 7.02 45.95
C SER A 26 -10.96 5.66 46.60
N ASN A 27 -11.26 5.49 47.90
CA ASN A 27 -11.13 4.21 48.61
C ASN A 27 -12.26 3.22 48.26
N MET A 28 -12.48 2.98 46.96
CA MET A 28 -13.52 2.13 46.38
C MET A 28 -12.90 0.88 45.71
N SER A 29 -13.70 -0.17 45.53
CA SER A 29 -13.27 -1.46 44.97
C SER A 29 -14.20 -1.90 43.83
N LEU A 30 -13.62 -2.56 42.81
CA LEU A 30 -14.38 -3.28 41.77
C LEU A 30 -14.84 -4.68 42.24
N VAL A 31 -14.33 -5.18 43.37
CA VAL A 31 -14.67 -6.50 43.88
C VAL A 31 -16.01 -6.43 44.60
N GLN A 32 -17.05 -7.04 44.02
CA GLN A 32 -18.43 -7.05 44.57
C GLN A 32 -18.52 -7.48 46.03
N ASN A 33 -17.67 -8.43 46.47
CA ASN A 33 -17.64 -8.91 47.86
C ASN A 33 -16.86 -8.00 48.84
N SER A 34 -16.31 -6.86 48.39
CA SER A 34 -15.62 -5.89 49.25
C SER A 34 -16.63 -5.02 50.01
N SER A 35 -16.30 -4.63 51.24
CA SER A 35 -17.07 -3.61 51.98
C SER A 35 -17.01 -2.22 51.34
N THR A 36 -16.10 -2.02 50.38
CA THR A 36 -15.92 -0.78 49.62
C THR A 36 -16.29 -0.92 48.15
N TYR A 37 -17.10 -1.93 47.78
CA TYR A 37 -17.58 -2.08 46.41
C TYR A 37 -18.31 -0.81 45.93
N PHE A 38 -17.95 -0.29 44.76
CA PHE A 38 -18.48 0.99 44.28
C PHE A 38 -20.01 0.99 44.16
N GLY A 39 -20.62 -0.13 43.74
CA GLY A 39 -22.08 -0.24 43.57
C GLY A 39 -22.86 -0.07 44.88
N LEU A 40 -22.23 -0.33 46.04
CA LEU A 40 -22.86 -0.03 47.34
C LEU A 40 -23.09 1.48 47.57
N ILE A 41 -22.39 2.33 46.81
CA ILE A 41 -22.50 3.79 46.85
C ILE A 41 -23.39 4.25 45.70
N ASP A 42 -23.06 3.82 44.48
CA ASP A 42 -23.79 4.13 43.25
C ASP A 42 -23.60 3.00 42.23
N ASP A 43 -24.66 2.21 42.01
CA ASP A 43 -24.68 1.10 41.06
C ASP A 43 -24.49 1.57 39.61
N ASN A 44 -24.77 2.84 39.30
CA ASN A 44 -24.63 3.41 37.95
C ASN A 44 -23.34 4.22 37.78
N LEU A 45 -22.40 4.16 38.73
CA LEU A 45 -21.18 4.97 38.69
C LEU A 45 -20.39 4.79 37.39
N MET A 46 -20.32 3.57 36.89
CA MET A 46 -19.58 3.22 35.66
C MET A 46 -20.29 3.77 34.42
N GLU A 47 -21.58 3.49 34.27
CA GLU A 47 -22.44 4.07 33.23
C GLU A 47 -22.38 5.61 33.23
N LEU A 48 -22.42 6.25 34.40
CA LEU A 48 -22.35 7.70 34.54
C LEU A 48 -20.98 8.25 34.12
N ASN A 49 -19.90 7.52 34.37
CA ASN A 49 -18.56 7.91 33.94
C ASN A 49 -18.37 7.77 32.43
N ASP A 50 -19.01 6.78 31.80
CA ASP A 50 -18.85 6.47 30.38
C ASP A 50 -19.77 7.30 29.47
N VAL A 51 -21.09 7.28 29.69
CA VAL A 51 -22.08 7.95 28.82
C VAL A 51 -22.63 9.28 29.37
N CYS A 52 -22.34 9.60 30.64
CA CYS A 52 -22.86 10.77 31.37
C CYS A 52 -24.39 10.78 31.54
N THR A 53 -24.86 11.53 32.55
CA THR A 53 -26.29 11.71 32.83
C THR A 53 -26.75 13.16 32.63
N PRO A 54 -28.02 13.41 32.24
CA PRO A 54 -29.08 12.43 31.98
C PRO A 54 -28.86 11.63 30.67
N LEU A 55 -29.25 10.36 30.68
CA LEU A 55 -29.21 9.52 29.48
C LEU A 55 -30.15 10.09 28.41
N THR A 56 -29.76 9.95 27.14
CA THR A 56 -30.64 10.28 26.01
C THR A 56 -31.81 9.31 25.95
N ALA A 57 -32.88 9.66 25.22
CA ALA A 57 -34.03 8.76 25.09
C ALA A 57 -33.66 7.37 24.52
N ILE A 58 -32.69 7.31 23.61
CA ILE A 58 -32.20 6.05 23.05
C ILE A 58 -31.42 5.26 24.10
N TYR A 59 -30.40 5.85 24.75
CA TYR A 59 -29.63 5.15 25.79
C TYR A 59 -30.48 4.77 26.99
N GLN A 60 -31.47 5.58 27.34
CA GLN A 60 -32.44 5.22 28.36
C GLN A 60 -33.25 3.98 27.97
N THR A 61 -33.59 3.83 26.69
CA THR A 61 -34.30 2.66 26.16
C THR A 61 -33.39 1.44 26.11
N VAL A 62 -32.13 1.60 25.73
CA VAL A 62 -31.11 0.55 25.77
C VAL A 62 -30.91 0.07 27.21
N HIS A 63 -30.72 1.00 28.15
CA HIS A 63 -30.61 0.72 29.59
C HIS A 63 -31.78 -0.15 30.08
N TYR A 64 -33.02 0.20 29.70
CA TYR A 64 -34.21 -0.50 30.18
C TYR A 64 -34.51 -1.83 29.48
N GLN A 65 -34.18 -2.00 28.19
CA GLN A 65 -34.59 -3.17 27.42
C GLN A 65 -33.45 -4.15 27.11
N ILE A 66 -32.21 -3.68 27.10
CA ILE A 66 -31.00 -4.51 26.91
C ILE A 66 -30.30 -4.69 28.26
N GLY A 67 -29.93 -3.59 28.91
CA GLY A 67 -29.22 -3.56 30.19
C GLY A 67 -28.43 -2.27 30.36
N PRO A 68 -27.90 -1.97 31.56
CA PRO A 68 -27.10 -0.77 31.80
C PRO A 68 -25.94 -0.65 30.82
N MET A 69 -25.71 0.55 30.30
CA MET A 69 -24.56 0.85 29.44
C MET A 69 -23.27 0.60 30.23
N ASP A 70 -22.16 0.33 29.54
CA ASP A 70 -20.91 -0.17 30.14
C ASP A 70 -20.98 -1.60 30.74
N ASN A 71 -22.15 -2.26 30.70
CA ASN A 71 -22.35 -3.65 31.11
C ASN A 71 -23.14 -4.47 30.06
N ILE A 72 -22.92 -4.19 28.77
CA ILE A 72 -23.51 -4.94 27.64
C ILE A 72 -22.40 -5.69 26.90
N ASP A 73 -22.47 -7.01 26.91
CA ASP A 73 -21.53 -7.87 26.20
C ASP A 73 -21.86 -7.94 24.70
N LEU A 74 -20.82 -7.84 23.87
CA LEU A 74 -20.91 -8.00 22.43
C LEU A 74 -20.25 -9.31 22.00
N TYR A 75 -21.06 -10.33 21.68
CA TYR A 75 -20.55 -11.63 21.23
C TYR A 75 -20.60 -11.76 19.71
N TRP A 76 -19.44 -12.04 19.11
CA TRP A 76 -19.35 -12.38 17.70
C TRP A 76 -20.07 -13.70 17.41
N ILE A 77 -21.03 -13.68 16.49
CA ILE A 77 -21.72 -14.89 16.03
C ILE A 77 -20.92 -15.46 14.85
N PRO A 78 -20.29 -16.65 14.99
CA PRO A 78 -19.55 -17.27 13.90
C PRO A 78 -20.50 -17.77 12.82
N MET A 79 -20.03 -17.75 11.58
CA MET A 79 -20.78 -18.28 10.45
C MET A 79 -20.90 -19.81 10.54
N PRO A 80 -22.11 -20.39 10.45
CA PRO A 80 -22.29 -21.84 10.46
C PRO A 80 -21.62 -22.51 9.25
N GLU A 81 -20.93 -23.64 9.48
CA GLU A 81 -20.23 -24.37 8.43
C GLU A 81 -21.16 -24.84 7.29
N GLU A 82 -22.41 -25.20 7.63
CA GLU A 82 -23.43 -25.59 6.65
C GLU A 82 -23.72 -24.46 5.65
N LEU A 83 -23.89 -23.23 6.13
CA LEU A 83 -24.13 -22.06 5.28
C LEU A 83 -22.93 -21.79 4.38
N LEU A 84 -21.71 -21.86 4.93
CA LEU A 84 -20.48 -21.66 4.17
C LEU A 84 -20.36 -22.69 3.04
N HIS A 85 -20.64 -23.97 3.31
CA HIS A 85 -20.64 -25.02 2.30
C HIS A 85 -21.68 -24.76 1.21
N SER A 86 -22.92 -24.41 1.59
CA SER A 86 -24.00 -24.08 0.64
C SER A 86 -23.62 -22.91 -0.28
N VAL A 87 -23.02 -21.85 0.25
CA VAL A 87 -22.56 -20.70 -0.54
C VAL A 87 -21.38 -21.07 -1.46
N GLN A 88 -20.45 -21.90 -0.99
CA GLN A 88 -19.32 -22.40 -1.80
C GLN A 88 -19.81 -23.26 -2.97
N THR A 89 -20.71 -24.22 -2.73
CA THR A 89 -21.30 -25.06 -3.77
C THR A 89 -22.03 -24.22 -4.81
N TYR A 90 -22.90 -23.30 -4.36
CA TYR A 90 -23.61 -22.38 -5.24
C TYR A 90 -22.66 -21.56 -6.13
N ARG A 91 -21.63 -20.94 -5.54
CA ARG A 91 -20.67 -20.12 -6.30
C ARG A 91 -19.84 -20.94 -7.27
N SER A 92 -19.43 -22.15 -6.88
CA SER A 92 -18.69 -23.05 -7.74
C SER A 92 -19.51 -23.42 -8.98
N ASN A 93 -20.76 -23.86 -8.78
CA ASN A 93 -21.66 -24.22 -9.89
C ASN A 93 -21.90 -23.04 -10.83
N LEU A 94 -22.14 -21.85 -10.26
CA LEU A 94 -22.37 -20.64 -11.02
C LEU A 94 -21.14 -20.22 -11.86
N LEU A 95 -19.94 -20.28 -11.29
CA LEU A 95 -18.70 -19.91 -11.99
C LEU A 95 -18.37 -20.87 -13.13
N VAL A 96 -18.62 -22.18 -12.95
CA VAL A 96 -18.45 -23.18 -14.02
C VAL A 96 -19.40 -22.89 -15.18
N GLU A 97 -20.66 -22.53 -14.90
CA GLU A 97 -21.64 -22.22 -15.96
C GLU A 97 -21.32 -20.91 -16.70
N ILE A 98 -20.81 -19.90 -15.99
CA ILE A 98 -20.35 -18.64 -16.60
C ILE A 98 -19.24 -18.91 -17.62
N GLU A 99 -18.36 -19.88 -17.37
CA GLU A 99 -17.28 -20.25 -18.28
C GLU A 99 -17.75 -21.15 -19.42
N SER A 100 -18.66 -22.09 -19.16
CA SER A 100 -19.10 -23.08 -20.15
C SER A 100 -20.20 -22.57 -21.11
N ASN A 101 -21.00 -21.59 -20.68
CA ASN A 101 -22.22 -21.19 -21.39
C ASN A 101 -22.33 -19.67 -21.61
N GLU A 102 -22.00 -19.24 -22.83
CA GLU A 102 -22.04 -17.83 -23.24
C GLU A 102 -23.46 -17.21 -23.17
N LYS A 103 -24.51 -18.01 -23.42
CA LYS A 103 -25.90 -17.54 -23.31
C LYS A 103 -26.31 -17.30 -21.87
N PHE A 104 -25.83 -18.14 -20.95
CA PHE A 104 -26.01 -17.93 -19.52
C PHE A 104 -25.28 -16.68 -19.06
N ASN A 105 -24.01 -16.54 -19.43
CA ASN A 105 -23.19 -15.39 -19.06
C ASN A 105 -23.78 -14.05 -19.56
N SER A 106 -24.27 -14.00 -20.80
CA SER A 106 -24.95 -12.81 -21.34
C SER A 106 -26.27 -12.51 -20.61
N SER A 107 -27.04 -13.53 -20.23
CA SER A 107 -28.28 -13.37 -19.45
C SER A 107 -28.02 -12.90 -18.02
N LEU A 108 -26.96 -13.41 -17.39
CA LEU A 108 -26.51 -12.98 -16.06
C LEU A 108 -26.00 -11.54 -16.08
N SER A 109 -25.24 -11.17 -17.11
CA SER A 109 -24.72 -9.81 -17.31
C SER A 109 -25.81 -8.78 -17.60
N ALA A 110 -27.00 -9.21 -18.02
CA ALA A 110 -28.16 -8.36 -18.25
C ALA A 110 -28.97 -8.05 -16.97
N LEU A 111 -28.64 -8.69 -15.84
CA LEU A 111 -29.17 -8.34 -14.53
C LEU A 111 -28.41 -7.15 -13.97
N GLY A 112 -29.14 -6.18 -13.43
CA GLY A 112 -28.52 -4.98 -12.85
C GLY A 112 -27.97 -5.20 -11.45
N THR A 113 -27.09 -4.31 -11.03
CA THR A 113 -26.68 -4.15 -9.62
C THR A 113 -27.26 -2.85 -9.09
N TYR A 114 -27.96 -2.90 -7.96
CA TYR A 114 -28.68 -1.76 -7.39
C TYR A 114 -28.48 -1.71 -5.87
N THR A 115 -28.62 -0.52 -5.28
CA THR A 115 -28.75 -0.35 -3.84
C THR A 115 -30.18 0.10 -3.56
N PHE A 116 -30.94 -0.72 -2.85
CA PHE A 116 -32.33 -0.44 -2.53
C PHE A 116 -32.49 0.03 -1.09
N HIS A 117 -33.19 1.15 -0.89
CA HIS A 117 -33.68 1.55 0.42
C HIS A 117 -34.96 0.81 0.74
N ILE A 118 -34.95 0.00 1.79
CA ILE A 118 -36.03 -0.93 2.14
C ILE A 118 -36.73 -0.49 3.43
N ALA A 119 -38.05 -0.63 3.45
CA ALA A 119 -38.87 -0.49 4.64
C ALA A 119 -39.71 -1.77 4.81
N PRO A 120 -39.34 -2.67 5.75
CA PRO A 120 -40.14 -3.85 6.09
C PRO A 120 -41.60 -3.50 6.33
N LEU A 121 -42.53 -4.39 5.95
CA LEU A 121 -43.97 -4.10 5.95
C LEU A 121 -44.48 -3.65 7.33
N LYS A 122 -43.96 -4.24 8.41
CA LYS A 122 -44.29 -3.85 9.79
C LYS A 122 -43.86 -2.43 10.17
N TRP A 123 -42.87 -1.88 9.46
CA TRP A 123 -42.31 -0.54 9.68
C TRP A 123 -42.83 0.51 8.70
N GLN A 124 -43.82 0.17 7.85
CA GLN A 124 -44.40 1.13 6.89
C GLN A 124 -45.47 2.06 7.50
N ASN A 125 -45.52 2.17 8.83
CA ASN A 125 -46.49 3.01 9.50
C ASN A 125 -46.05 4.49 9.49
N SER A 126 -46.81 5.36 8.84
CA SER A 126 -46.50 6.79 8.72
C SER A 126 -46.59 7.57 10.04
N SER A 127 -47.17 6.99 11.09
CA SER A 127 -47.20 7.60 12.42
C SER A 127 -45.92 7.36 13.23
N TRP A 128 -45.09 6.42 12.81
CA TRP A 128 -43.88 6.05 13.54
C TRP A 128 -42.71 6.95 13.15
N LEU A 129 -41.92 7.32 14.16
CA LEU A 129 -40.62 7.94 13.97
C LEU A 129 -39.53 6.94 14.36
N PHE A 130 -38.51 6.83 13.53
CA PHE A 130 -37.36 5.95 13.71
C PHE A 130 -36.17 6.78 14.20
N TYR A 131 -35.50 6.32 15.26
CA TYR A 131 -34.40 7.03 15.91
C TYR A 131 -33.03 6.40 15.63
N GLY A 132 -32.97 5.18 15.11
CA GLY A 132 -31.73 4.49 14.75
C GLY A 132 -31.87 2.98 14.74
N GLY A 133 -30.95 2.28 14.07
CA GLY A 133 -30.84 0.83 14.10
C GLY A 133 -29.58 0.29 14.79
N ASN A 134 -28.80 1.18 15.41
CA ASN A 134 -27.55 0.86 16.08
C ASN A 134 -27.67 1.16 17.59
N PRO A 135 -27.64 0.14 18.47
CA PRO A 135 -27.70 0.33 19.93
C PRO A 135 -26.56 1.18 20.51
N MET A 136 -25.45 1.28 19.79
CA MET A 136 -24.29 2.08 20.18
C MET A 136 -24.44 3.57 19.87
N CYS A 137 -25.56 4.00 19.27
CA CYS A 137 -25.79 5.39 18.86
C CYS A 137 -26.94 6.03 19.62
N GLY A 138 -26.63 6.85 20.63
CA GLY A 138 -27.63 7.40 21.55
C GLY A 138 -28.32 8.71 21.14
N PHE A 139 -27.84 9.40 20.10
CA PHE A 139 -28.21 10.81 19.86
C PHE A 139 -28.97 11.05 18.55
N GLY A 140 -29.52 9.99 17.95
CA GLY A 140 -30.34 10.11 16.76
C GLY A 140 -31.62 10.92 16.99
N VAL A 141 -32.07 11.64 15.96
CA VAL A 141 -33.40 12.29 15.96
C VAL A 141 -34.44 11.40 15.29
N GLY A 142 -35.71 11.63 15.59
CA GLY A 142 -36.82 10.90 14.98
C GLY A 142 -37.00 11.27 13.50
N LEU A 143 -36.84 10.30 12.61
CA LEU A 143 -37.01 10.44 11.16
C LEU A 143 -38.16 9.55 10.66
N SER A 144 -38.74 9.91 9.52
CA SER A 144 -39.89 9.19 8.93
C SER A 144 -39.51 7.93 8.13
N PHE A 145 -38.24 7.55 8.12
CA PHE A 145 -37.73 6.39 7.39
C PHE A 145 -36.90 5.48 8.29
N VAL A 146 -36.95 4.17 7.98
CA VAL A 146 -36.18 3.13 8.66
C VAL A 146 -34.68 3.35 8.45
N GLN A 147 -33.89 3.25 9.52
CA GLN A 147 -32.47 3.55 9.50
C GLN A 147 -31.61 2.29 9.36
N GLU A 148 -30.37 2.45 8.88
CA GLU A 148 -29.41 1.35 8.78
C GLU A 148 -29.14 0.69 10.15
N SER A 149 -28.78 -0.59 10.11
CA SER A 149 -28.34 -1.35 11.29
C SER A 149 -26.98 -0.85 11.78
N PHE A 150 -26.44 -1.43 12.85
CA PHE A 150 -25.06 -1.15 13.27
C PHE A 150 -24.04 -1.57 12.19
N GLY A 151 -22.83 -1.05 12.29
CA GLY A 151 -21.70 -1.57 11.53
C GLY A 151 -20.40 -1.18 12.18
N PHE A 152 -19.34 -1.93 11.87
CA PHE A 152 -18.02 -1.69 12.44
C PHE A 152 -17.58 -0.23 12.21
N ASP A 153 -17.93 0.36 11.06
CA ASP A 153 -17.60 1.74 10.69
C ASP A 153 -18.65 2.80 10.99
N ASP A 154 -19.61 2.50 11.85
CA ASP A 154 -20.58 3.49 12.25
C ASP A 154 -20.01 4.37 13.37
N GLY A 155 -19.88 5.68 13.07
CA GLY A 155 -19.44 6.70 14.02
C GLY A 155 -20.60 7.49 14.63
N CYS A 156 -21.84 7.05 14.46
CA CYS A 156 -23.07 7.71 14.96
C CYS A 156 -23.27 9.15 14.47
N ALA A 157 -22.63 9.54 13.38
CA ALA A 157 -22.64 10.92 12.88
C ALA A 157 -23.81 11.24 11.93
N THR A 158 -24.31 10.23 11.19
CA THR A 158 -25.40 10.38 10.20
C THR A 158 -26.40 9.25 10.30
N GLN A 159 -27.68 9.61 10.20
CA GLN A 159 -28.80 8.67 10.19
C GLN A 159 -29.18 8.33 8.74
N ASN A 160 -28.65 7.22 8.23
CA ASN A 160 -28.89 6.76 6.85
C ASN A 160 -30.10 5.82 6.77
N ALA A 161 -30.79 5.83 5.63
CA ALA A 161 -31.90 4.93 5.38
C ALA A 161 -31.45 3.49 5.12
N LEU A 162 -32.13 2.50 5.72
CA LEU A 162 -31.82 1.07 5.63
C LEU A 162 -31.63 0.63 4.18
N SER A 163 -30.43 0.11 3.86
CA SER A 163 -30.07 -0.27 2.49
C SER A 163 -29.65 -1.74 2.36
N ILE A 164 -29.98 -2.33 1.20
CA ILE A 164 -29.54 -3.66 0.78
C ILE A 164 -28.93 -3.58 -0.63
N ASN A 165 -27.77 -4.23 -0.81
CA ASN A 165 -27.13 -4.32 -2.11
C ASN A 165 -27.70 -5.50 -2.89
N TRP A 166 -28.36 -5.18 -3.99
CA TRP A 166 -28.86 -6.12 -4.95
C TRP A 166 -27.80 -6.42 -6.00
N SER A 167 -27.21 -7.61 -5.98
CA SER A 167 -26.34 -8.10 -7.05
C SER A 167 -26.91 -9.38 -7.69
N PRO A 168 -26.56 -9.69 -8.96
CA PRO A 168 -26.99 -10.92 -9.61
C PRO A 168 -26.68 -12.20 -8.79
N PHE A 169 -25.51 -12.26 -8.15
CA PHE A 169 -25.10 -13.40 -7.34
C PHE A 169 -25.92 -13.53 -6.04
N SER A 170 -26.14 -12.42 -5.33
CA SER A 170 -26.90 -12.45 -4.08
C SER A 170 -28.39 -12.73 -4.30
N VAL A 171 -29.00 -12.12 -5.33
CA VAL A 171 -30.45 -12.25 -5.55
C VAL A 171 -30.83 -13.65 -6.02
N ILE A 172 -30.02 -14.27 -6.89
CA ILE A 172 -30.28 -15.63 -7.38
C ILE A 172 -30.17 -16.63 -6.21
N PHE A 173 -29.15 -16.48 -5.36
CA PHE A 173 -29.01 -17.30 -4.16
C PHE A 173 -30.22 -17.11 -3.22
N ALA A 174 -30.61 -15.86 -2.95
CA ALA A 174 -31.76 -15.57 -2.10
C ALA A 174 -33.07 -16.12 -2.69
N TYR A 175 -33.27 -16.01 -4.00
CA TYR A 175 -34.44 -16.53 -4.71
C TYR A 175 -34.55 -18.06 -4.58
N ALA A 176 -33.42 -18.77 -4.68
CA ALA A 176 -33.36 -20.21 -4.46
C ALA A 176 -33.71 -20.59 -3.01
N MET A 177 -33.19 -19.84 -2.03
CA MET A 177 -33.44 -20.12 -0.60
C MET A 177 -34.88 -19.86 -0.16
N VAL A 178 -35.59 -18.88 -0.75
CA VAL A 178 -37.02 -18.64 -0.46
C VAL A 178 -37.97 -19.55 -1.26
N GLY A 179 -37.44 -20.53 -2.02
CA GLY A 179 -38.25 -21.43 -2.84
C GLY A 179 -39.06 -20.71 -3.92
N GLY A 180 -38.60 -19.56 -4.39
CA GLY A 180 -39.27 -18.74 -5.41
C GLY A 180 -40.49 -17.95 -4.93
N ASN A 181 -40.83 -17.95 -3.63
CA ASN A 181 -41.92 -17.14 -3.09
C ASN A 181 -41.47 -15.67 -2.90
N VAL A 182 -41.90 -14.78 -3.79
CA VAL A 182 -41.47 -13.36 -3.81
C VAL A 182 -42.62 -12.36 -3.97
N SER A 183 -43.86 -12.76 -3.69
CA SER A 183 -45.06 -11.97 -4.00
C SER A 183 -45.16 -10.62 -3.28
N SER A 184 -44.68 -10.51 -2.04
CA SER A 184 -44.74 -9.30 -1.21
C SER A 184 -43.43 -8.51 -1.15
N ILE A 185 -42.36 -8.97 -1.78
CA ILE A 185 -41.02 -8.41 -1.59
C ILE A 185 -40.90 -6.98 -2.11
N CYS A 186 -41.38 -6.72 -3.33
CA CYS A 186 -41.27 -5.38 -3.92
C CYS A 186 -42.15 -4.33 -3.21
N MET A 187 -43.13 -4.73 -2.40
CA MET A 187 -43.95 -3.79 -1.61
C MET A 187 -43.14 -3.11 -0.50
N GLN A 188 -41.98 -3.67 -0.12
CA GLN A 188 -41.08 -3.09 0.87
C GLN A 188 -40.21 -1.95 0.34
N LEU A 189 -40.29 -1.69 -0.97
CA LEU A 189 -39.56 -0.61 -1.62
C LEU A 189 -40.45 0.62 -1.79
N PRO A 190 -39.86 1.83 -1.82
CA PRO A 190 -40.56 3.04 -2.21
C PRO A 190 -41.26 2.87 -3.56
N LEU A 191 -42.44 3.48 -3.73
CA LEU A 191 -43.29 3.35 -4.92
C LEU A 191 -42.54 3.54 -6.26
N VAL A 192 -41.52 4.41 -6.28
CA VAL A 192 -40.68 4.69 -7.46
C VAL A 192 -39.85 3.48 -7.90
N HIS A 193 -39.39 2.64 -6.97
CA HIS A 193 -38.52 1.50 -7.24
C HIS A 193 -39.26 0.16 -7.40
N GLN A 194 -40.55 0.10 -7.06
CA GLN A 194 -41.33 -1.14 -7.16
C GLN A 194 -41.37 -1.71 -8.59
N PRO A 195 -41.57 -0.92 -9.67
CA PRO A 195 -41.57 -1.46 -11.04
C PRO A 195 -40.22 -2.07 -11.44
N LEU A 196 -39.11 -1.46 -11.01
CA LEU A 196 -37.77 -1.97 -11.26
C LEU A 196 -37.53 -3.30 -10.55
N CYS A 197 -37.93 -3.41 -9.27
CA CYS A 197 -37.84 -4.65 -8.51
C CYS A 197 -38.63 -5.80 -9.15
N VAL A 198 -39.88 -5.54 -9.56
CA VAL A 198 -40.72 -6.55 -10.22
C VAL A 198 -40.10 -7.00 -11.54
N HIS A 199 -39.57 -6.06 -12.33
CA HIS A 199 -38.89 -6.35 -13.60
C HIS A 199 -37.66 -7.25 -13.40
N GLU A 200 -36.78 -6.92 -12.46
CA GLU A 200 -35.57 -7.71 -12.20
C GLU A 200 -35.91 -9.09 -11.58
N LEU A 201 -36.90 -9.19 -10.69
CA LEU A 201 -37.36 -10.47 -10.17
C LEU A 201 -37.93 -11.39 -11.24
N ASN A 202 -38.65 -10.84 -12.24
CA ASN A 202 -39.15 -11.64 -13.36
C ASN A 202 -38.00 -12.23 -14.18
N LYS A 203 -36.93 -11.45 -14.45
CA LYS A 203 -35.72 -11.97 -15.10
C LYS A 203 -35.05 -13.06 -14.29
N VAL A 204 -34.90 -12.86 -12.97
CA VAL A 204 -34.32 -13.87 -12.06
C VAL A 204 -35.16 -15.15 -12.06
N LYS A 205 -36.49 -15.03 -12.02
CA LYS A 205 -37.42 -16.17 -12.11
C LYS A 205 -37.26 -16.94 -13.41
N GLU A 206 -37.19 -16.27 -14.55
CA GLU A 206 -36.97 -16.91 -15.86
C GLU A 206 -35.59 -17.58 -15.97
N LEU A 207 -34.56 -16.98 -15.36
CA LEU A 207 -33.21 -17.53 -15.34
C LEU A 207 -33.13 -18.78 -14.45
N CYS A 208 -33.75 -18.74 -13.26
CA CYS A 208 -33.80 -19.86 -12.33
C CYS A 208 -34.64 -21.01 -12.87
N ALA A 209 -35.77 -20.72 -13.53
CA ALA A 209 -36.64 -21.74 -14.12
C ALA A 209 -35.96 -22.53 -15.25
N ARG A 210 -35.01 -21.92 -15.98
CA ARG A 210 -34.26 -22.57 -17.07
C ARG A 210 -33.09 -23.43 -16.57
N ASN A 211 -32.61 -23.18 -15.36
CA ASN A 211 -31.37 -23.74 -14.82
C ASN A 211 -31.55 -24.27 -13.39
N SER A 212 -32.66 -24.96 -13.11
CA SER A 212 -33.01 -25.44 -11.76
C SER A 212 -31.89 -26.26 -11.11
N ASP A 213 -31.18 -27.06 -11.90
CA ASP A 213 -30.13 -27.96 -11.43
C ASP A 213 -28.89 -27.21 -10.91
N ILE A 214 -28.65 -26.00 -11.41
CA ILE A 214 -27.52 -25.15 -10.99
C ILE A 214 -27.77 -24.56 -9.59
N PHE A 215 -29.05 -24.33 -9.27
CA PHE A 215 -29.49 -23.59 -8.09
C PHE A 215 -30.05 -24.49 -6.97
N ASP A 216 -30.03 -25.82 -7.13
CA ASP A 216 -30.41 -26.76 -6.06
C ASP A 216 -29.28 -26.88 -5.03
N VAL A 217 -29.33 -26.05 -4.00
CA VAL A 217 -28.34 -26.01 -2.91
C VAL A 217 -28.86 -26.83 -1.74
N ARG A 218 -28.53 -28.13 -1.72
CA ARG A 218 -28.86 -29.05 -0.61
C ARG A 218 -27.60 -29.51 0.12
N PRO A 219 -27.64 -29.66 1.47
CA PRO A 219 -28.75 -29.37 2.37
C PRO A 219 -29.03 -27.87 2.53
N LEU A 220 -30.28 -27.52 2.87
CA LEU A 220 -30.65 -26.16 3.22
C LEU A 220 -30.04 -25.82 4.60
N PRO A 221 -29.38 -24.66 4.75
CA PRO A 221 -28.71 -24.32 6.00
C PRO A 221 -29.73 -24.03 7.12
N SER A 222 -29.57 -24.69 8.27
CA SER A 222 -30.47 -24.54 9.43
C SER A 222 -30.07 -23.36 10.31
N ILE A 223 -30.35 -22.13 9.86
CA ILE A 223 -29.91 -20.90 10.55
C ILE A 223 -31.04 -20.10 11.23
N ALA A 224 -32.27 -20.60 11.18
CA ALA A 224 -33.43 -19.94 11.80
C ALA A 224 -33.33 -19.84 13.34
N HIS A 225 -32.58 -20.75 13.97
CA HIS A 225 -32.37 -20.75 15.42
C HIS A 225 -31.51 -19.57 15.91
N LEU A 226 -30.71 -18.96 15.03
CA LEU A 226 -29.87 -17.79 15.38
C LEU A 226 -30.70 -16.52 15.58
N GLN A 227 -31.95 -16.49 15.08
CA GLN A 227 -32.87 -15.35 15.20
C GLN A 227 -32.27 -13.99 14.77
N LEU A 228 -31.38 -14.02 13.77
CA LEU A 228 -30.73 -12.82 13.24
C LEU A 228 -31.77 -11.81 12.79
N SER A 229 -31.57 -10.54 13.16
CA SER A 229 -32.54 -9.47 12.94
C SER A 229 -31.90 -8.13 12.62
N PHE A 230 -32.72 -7.20 12.12
CA PHE A 230 -32.45 -5.77 12.19
C PHE A 230 -33.27 -5.16 13.33
N LEU A 231 -32.70 -4.18 14.01
CA LEU A 231 -33.31 -3.47 15.14
C LEU A 231 -33.66 -2.04 14.73
N GLN A 232 -34.72 -1.48 15.31
CA GLN A 232 -35.02 -0.05 15.27
C GLN A 232 -35.49 0.46 16.63
N PHE A 233 -35.04 1.66 16.98
CA PHE A 233 -35.66 2.47 18.05
C PHE A 233 -36.84 3.25 17.46
N ILE A 234 -38.04 2.99 17.96
CA ILE A 234 -39.28 3.57 17.44
C ILE A 234 -40.01 4.39 18.50
N ASN A 235 -40.68 5.44 18.04
CA ASN A 235 -41.72 6.12 18.81
C ASN A 235 -43.09 5.76 18.20
N SER A 236 -43.85 4.92 18.89
CA SER A 236 -45.15 4.41 18.44
C SER A 236 -46.34 5.17 19.01
N THR A 237 -46.17 5.86 20.14
CA THR A 237 -47.27 6.51 20.90
C THR A 237 -47.27 8.04 20.80
N GLY A 238 -46.20 8.65 20.25
CA GLY A 238 -46.03 10.10 20.18
C GLY A 238 -45.57 10.75 21.49
N ASP A 239 -45.33 9.95 22.54
CA ASP A 239 -44.71 10.39 23.80
C ASP A 239 -43.18 10.44 23.67
N THR A 240 -42.47 10.88 24.72
CA THR A 240 -41.00 10.93 24.73
C THR A 240 -40.32 9.57 24.96
N THR A 241 -41.10 8.51 25.21
CA THR A 241 -40.61 7.15 25.47
C THR A 241 -40.41 6.38 24.17
N LEU A 242 -39.21 5.84 23.96
CA LEU A 242 -38.90 5.00 22.80
C LEU A 242 -39.02 3.52 23.18
N ASP A 243 -39.20 2.68 22.16
CA ASP A 243 -39.28 1.22 22.29
C ASP A 243 -38.36 0.55 21.24
N ILE A 244 -37.87 -0.65 21.53
CA ILE A 244 -37.06 -1.44 20.60
C ILE A 244 -37.96 -2.40 19.83
N ASP A 245 -37.92 -2.33 18.50
CA ASP A 245 -38.61 -3.28 17.64
C ASP A 245 -37.65 -3.99 16.68
N GLN A 246 -37.88 -5.29 16.42
CA GLN A 246 -36.99 -6.15 15.62
C GLN A 246 -37.68 -6.68 14.35
N GLN A 247 -36.96 -6.71 13.23
CA GLN A 247 -37.32 -7.41 12.01
C GLN A 247 -36.43 -8.65 11.83
N LEU A 248 -36.98 -9.84 12.04
CA LEU A 248 -36.25 -11.10 11.79
C LEU A 248 -35.92 -11.22 10.30
N LEU A 249 -34.68 -11.61 9.99
CA LEU A 249 -34.21 -11.71 8.60
C LEU A 249 -34.95 -12.79 7.80
N LEU A 250 -35.36 -13.88 8.44
CA LEU A 250 -36.01 -15.02 7.79
C LEU A 250 -37.54 -15.01 7.91
N GLU A 251 -38.14 -13.90 8.35
CA GLU A 251 -39.59 -13.76 8.30
C GLU A 251 -40.07 -13.90 6.84
N PRO A 252 -41.12 -14.68 6.52
CA PRO A 252 -41.51 -14.94 5.13
C PRO A 252 -41.78 -13.67 4.29
N SER A 253 -42.25 -12.60 4.93
CA SER A 253 -42.48 -11.31 4.28
C SER A 253 -41.17 -10.63 3.86
N PHE A 254 -40.06 -10.84 4.59
CA PHE A 254 -38.74 -10.18 4.46
C PHE A 254 -37.63 -11.08 3.90
N ALA A 255 -37.85 -12.41 3.88
CA ALA A 255 -36.81 -13.42 3.72
C ALA A 255 -35.90 -13.26 2.49
N LEU A 256 -36.38 -12.70 1.38
CA LEU A 256 -35.50 -12.46 0.21
C LEU A 256 -34.38 -11.47 0.54
N PHE A 257 -34.69 -10.33 1.16
CA PHE A 257 -33.68 -9.35 1.57
C PHE A 257 -32.83 -9.88 2.73
N GLY A 258 -33.42 -10.68 3.63
CA GLY A 258 -32.68 -11.39 4.67
C GLY A 258 -31.64 -12.36 4.11
N TRP A 259 -31.99 -13.18 3.12
CA TRP A 259 -31.03 -14.10 2.47
C TRP A 259 -29.96 -13.38 1.65
N ILE A 260 -30.27 -12.20 1.10
CA ILE A 260 -29.23 -11.33 0.53
C ILE A 260 -28.24 -10.94 1.62
N ALA A 261 -28.70 -10.41 2.76
CA ALA A 261 -27.82 -10.03 3.88
C ALA A 261 -27.01 -11.23 4.42
N ILE A 262 -27.61 -12.43 4.50
CA ILE A 262 -26.94 -13.66 4.94
C ILE A 262 -25.89 -14.13 3.91
N TYR A 263 -26.16 -13.97 2.61
CA TYR A 263 -25.15 -14.21 1.57
C TYR A 263 -23.98 -13.24 1.67
N GLU A 264 -24.24 -11.97 1.99
CA GLU A 264 -23.21 -10.97 2.23
C GLU A 264 -22.39 -11.29 3.50
N TRP A 265 -23.03 -11.79 4.56
CA TRP A 265 -22.34 -12.31 5.74
C TRP A 265 -21.42 -13.48 5.36
N ALA A 266 -21.89 -14.40 4.51
CA ALA A 266 -21.09 -15.52 4.01
C ALA A 266 -19.81 -15.10 3.26
N LEU A 267 -19.78 -13.88 2.73
CA LEU A 267 -18.64 -13.30 2.02
C LEU A 267 -17.81 -12.34 2.90
N ASN A 268 -18.05 -12.31 4.22
CA ASN A 268 -17.46 -11.35 5.17
C ASN A 268 -17.68 -9.88 4.76
N MET A 269 -18.81 -9.59 4.10
CA MET A 269 -19.24 -8.22 3.81
C MET A 269 -20.16 -7.69 4.91
N ARG A 270 -20.76 -8.57 5.72
CA ARG A 270 -21.52 -8.22 6.93
C ARG A 270 -20.97 -8.99 8.12
N GLU A 271 -21.34 -8.54 9.30
CA GLU A 271 -20.99 -9.13 10.59
C GLU A 271 -22.27 -9.42 11.36
N ALA A 272 -22.25 -10.44 12.22
CA ALA A 272 -23.36 -10.79 13.09
C ALA A 272 -22.86 -10.75 14.54
N VAL A 273 -23.52 -9.95 15.38
CA VAL A 273 -23.14 -9.71 16.77
C VAL A 273 -24.37 -9.85 17.66
N SER A 274 -24.24 -10.59 18.75
CA SER A 274 -25.23 -10.69 19.82
C SER A 274 -24.96 -9.58 20.84
N PHE A 275 -25.94 -8.71 21.07
CA PHE A 275 -25.92 -7.71 22.14
C PHE A 275 -26.61 -8.32 23.36
N GLU A 276 -25.86 -8.62 24.40
CA GLU A 276 -26.34 -9.34 25.59
C GLU A 276 -26.17 -8.45 26.82
N GLY A 277 -27.29 -7.99 27.38
CA GLY A 277 -27.30 -7.29 28.66
C GLY A 277 -28.17 -8.02 29.69
N ASP A 278 -28.26 -7.43 30.89
CA ASP A 278 -28.99 -8.01 32.02
C ASP A 278 -30.49 -8.23 31.75
N THR A 279 -31.08 -7.46 30.84
CA THR A 279 -32.52 -7.46 30.54
C THR A 279 -32.87 -8.18 29.22
N GLY A 280 -32.03 -8.05 28.20
CA GLY A 280 -32.37 -8.52 26.85
C GLY A 280 -31.18 -8.94 25.99
N ILE A 281 -31.46 -9.85 25.05
CA ILE A 281 -30.48 -10.42 24.11
C ILE A 281 -30.97 -10.18 22.68
N TYR A 282 -30.13 -9.52 21.88
CA TYR A 282 -30.47 -9.09 20.52
C TYR A 282 -29.41 -9.56 19.51
N PRO A 283 -29.64 -10.66 18.77
CA PRO A 283 -28.78 -11.09 17.66
C PRO A 283 -29.00 -10.19 16.42
N LEU A 284 -28.04 -9.31 16.13
CA LEU A 284 -28.16 -8.30 15.09
C LEU A 284 -27.21 -8.57 13.92
N MET A 285 -27.66 -8.23 12.71
CA MET A 285 -26.85 -8.23 11.50
C MET A 285 -26.41 -6.81 11.15
N SER A 286 -25.13 -6.60 10.84
CA SER A 286 -24.60 -5.30 10.46
C SER A 286 -25.08 -4.84 9.08
N TYR A 287 -24.91 -3.57 8.73
CA TYR A 287 -24.93 -3.16 7.31
C TYR A 287 -23.72 -3.72 6.53
N ALA A 288 -23.81 -3.69 5.20
CA ALA A 288 -22.75 -4.21 4.33
C ALA A 288 -21.52 -3.28 4.28
N SER A 289 -20.38 -3.78 4.75
CA SER A 289 -19.07 -3.15 4.67
C SER A 289 -18.55 -3.10 3.23
N LYS A 290 -17.88 -2.00 2.88
CA LYS A 290 -17.24 -1.85 1.57
C LYS A 290 -15.89 -2.61 1.53
N PRO A 291 -15.58 -3.35 0.46
CA PRO A 291 -14.29 -4.04 0.31
C PRO A 291 -13.11 -3.06 0.40
N GLN A 292 -12.07 -3.43 1.15
CA GLN A 292 -10.84 -2.64 1.24
C GLN A 292 -9.88 -3.00 0.12
N LEU A 293 -9.43 -2.00 -0.64
CA LEU A 293 -8.41 -2.20 -1.66
C LEU A 293 -7.03 -2.31 -1.00
N LEU A 294 -6.29 -3.37 -1.32
CA LEU A 294 -4.90 -3.50 -0.92
C LEU A 294 -4.04 -2.47 -1.63
N ARG A 295 -3.08 -1.89 -0.90
CA ARG A 295 -2.12 -0.95 -1.47
C ARG A 295 -1.15 -1.67 -2.41
N LYS A 296 -0.84 -1.05 -3.54
CA LYS A 296 0.16 -1.55 -4.49
C LYS A 296 1.53 -1.59 -3.80
N HIS A 297 2.09 -2.77 -3.66
CA HIS A 297 3.47 -2.94 -3.20
C HIS A 297 4.37 -3.12 -4.42
N HIS A 298 5.41 -2.29 -4.54
CA HIS A 298 6.42 -2.47 -5.57
C HIS A 298 7.34 -3.63 -5.20
N ILE A 299 7.19 -4.77 -5.88
CA ILE A 299 8.09 -5.91 -5.73
C ILE A 299 9.43 -5.55 -6.39
N LYS A 300 10.52 -5.58 -5.63
CA LYS A 300 11.85 -5.30 -6.14
C LYS A 300 12.59 -6.59 -6.52
N PRO A 301 13.31 -6.61 -7.66
CA PRO A 301 14.19 -7.71 -8.00
C PRO A 301 15.42 -7.71 -7.09
N SER A 302 15.65 -8.80 -6.33
CA SER A 302 16.81 -8.94 -5.44
C SER A 302 17.96 -9.68 -6.11
N VAL A 303 17.80 -10.98 -6.37
CA VAL A 303 18.89 -11.84 -6.88
C VAL A 303 18.98 -11.82 -8.41
N SER A 304 17.84 -11.67 -9.09
CA SER A 304 17.73 -11.74 -10.55
C SER A 304 18.56 -10.67 -11.26
N ILE A 305 18.73 -9.50 -10.64
CA ILE A 305 19.51 -8.40 -11.21
C ILE A 305 21.00 -8.74 -11.29
N TYR A 306 21.56 -9.43 -10.28
CA TYR A 306 22.96 -9.84 -10.27
C TYR A 306 23.24 -10.90 -11.35
N PHE A 307 22.32 -11.86 -11.53
CA PHE A 307 22.40 -12.83 -12.62
C PHE A 307 22.32 -12.18 -14.00
N TRP A 308 21.48 -11.16 -14.14
CA TRP A 308 21.37 -10.38 -15.36
C TRP A 308 22.67 -9.62 -15.66
N TYR A 309 23.23 -8.88 -14.70
CA TYR A 309 24.52 -8.18 -14.89
C TYR A 309 25.66 -9.13 -15.25
N CYS A 310 25.79 -10.27 -14.55
CA CYS A 310 26.80 -11.28 -14.88
C CYS A 310 26.64 -11.80 -16.31
N SER A 311 25.40 -12.04 -16.74
CA SER A 311 25.08 -12.50 -18.10
C SER A 311 25.41 -11.42 -19.14
N CYS A 312 25.13 -10.14 -18.85
CA CYS A 312 25.48 -9.01 -19.69
C CYS A 312 26.99 -8.85 -19.86
N VAL A 313 27.77 -8.88 -18.76
CA VAL A 313 29.24 -8.79 -18.81
C VAL A 313 29.82 -9.89 -19.67
N LEU A 314 29.31 -11.12 -19.55
CA LEU A 314 29.73 -12.24 -20.38
C LEU A 314 29.42 -12.00 -21.87
N THR A 315 28.20 -11.57 -22.19
CA THR A 315 27.79 -11.26 -23.58
C THR A 315 28.67 -10.15 -24.16
N ILE A 316 28.89 -9.06 -23.42
CA ILE A 316 29.73 -7.94 -23.86
C ILE A 316 31.17 -8.42 -24.10
N GLY A 317 31.72 -9.26 -23.21
CA GLY A 317 33.03 -9.87 -23.38
C GLY A 317 33.13 -10.73 -24.63
N LEU A 318 32.16 -11.63 -24.86
CA LEU A 318 32.12 -12.48 -26.07
C LEU A 318 31.98 -11.66 -27.36
N VAL A 319 31.12 -10.64 -27.35
CA VAL A 319 30.94 -9.74 -28.51
C VAL A 319 32.22 -8.94 -28.76
N GLY A 320 32.86 -8.42 -27.71
CA GLY A 320 34.13 -7.69 -27.82
C GLY A 320 35.24 -8.54 -28.41
N VAL A 321 35.41 -9.78 -27.92
CA VAL A 321 36.37 -10.73 -28.51
C VAL A 321 35.96 -11.11 -29.94
N GLY A 322 34.66 -11.34 -30.21
CA GLY A 322 34.16 -11.63 -31.56
C GLY A 322 34.49 -10.53 -32.56
N ILE A 323 34.25 -9.26 -32.20
CA ILE A 323 34.61 -8.09 -33.02
C ILE A 323 36.12 -8.05 -33.25
N LEU A 324 36.93 -8.24 -32.21
CA LEU A 324 38.38 -8.29 -32.32
C LEU A 324 38.84 -9.35 -33.33
N LEU A 325 38.27 -10.57 -33.26
CA LEU A 325 38.60 -11.66 -34.18
C LEU A 325 38.17 -11.36 -35.62
N ILE A 326 37.01 -10.74 -35.82
CA ILE A 326 36.53 -10.33 -37.14
C ILE A 326 37.48 -9.26 -37.73
N ILE A 327 37.90 -8.27 -36.94
CA ILE A 327 38.88 -7.26 -37.36
C ILE A 327 40.20 -7.94 -37.77
N LEU A 328 40.70 -8.86 -36.94
CA LEU A 328 41.93 -9.60 -37.25
C LEU A 328 41.78 -10.46 -38.51
N TRP A 329 40.61 -11.04 -38.75
CA TRP A 329 40.30 -11.79 -39.97
C TRP A 329 40.29 -10.90 -41.22
N PHE A 330 39.73 -9.69 -41.14
CA PHE A 330 39.77 -8.74 -42.25
C PHE A 330 41.20 -8.25 -42.57
N ILE A 331 42.04 -8.08 -41.55
CA ILE A 331 43.44 -7.64 -41.71
C ILE A 331 44.31 -8.74 -42.31
N HIS A 332 44.19 -9.98 -41.81
CA HIS A 332 45.13 -11.08 -42.10
C HIS A 332 44.58 -12.15 -43.07
N LYS A 333 43.27 -12.13 -43.35
CA LYS A 333 42.56 -13.04 -44.29
C LYS A 333 43.03 -14.50 -44.25
N PRO A 334 43.03 -15.16 -43.07
CA PRO A 334 43.50 -16.54 -42.93
C PRO A 334 42.58 -17.55 -43.62
N ILE A 335 43.19 -18.60 -44.20
CA ILE A 335 42.50 -19.69 -44.90
C ILE A 335 42.36 -20.87 -43.91
N GLY A 336 41.20 -21.01 -43.25
CA GLY A 336 40.84 -22.20 -42.46
C GLY A 336 40.65 -22.04 -40.94
N CYS A 337 40.09 -20.92 -40.46
CA CYS A 337 39.83 -20.73 -39.02
C CYS A 337 38.69 -21.64 -38.48
N PRO A 338 38.86 -22.26 -37.30
CA PRO A 338 37.90 -23.17 -36.68
C PRO A 338 36.78 -22.43 -35.93
N TRP A 339 35.98 -21.62 -36.65
CA TRP A 339 34.91 -20.79 -36.08
C TRP A 339 33.85 -21.59 -35.30
N PHE A 340 33.60 -22.84 -35.67
CA PHE A 340 32.64 -23.72 -34.97
C PHE A 340 33.06 -24.13 -33.56
N VAL A 341 34.32 -23.89 -33.17
CA VAL A 341 34.85 -24.17 -31.83
C VAL A 341 34.99 -22.88 -31.01
N PHE A 342 34.57 -21.73 -31.56
CA PHE A 342 34.70 -20.41 -30.94
C PHE A 342 34.17 -20.40 -29.49
N ASN A 343 32.93 -20.81 -29.26
CA ASN A 343 32.33 -20.78 -27.92
C ASN A 343 33.11 -21.62 -26.89
N ARG A 344 33.78 -22.71 -27.30
CA ARG A 344 34.55 -23.58 -26.40
C ARG A 344 35.95 -23.03 -26.11
N ILE A 345 36.64 -22.51 -27.12
CA ILE A 345 38.01 -22.01 -26.97
C ILE A 345 38.01 -20.62 -26.31
N VAL A 346 37.15 -19.72 -26.79
CA VAL A 346 37.11 -18.34 -26.31
C VAL A 346 36.60 -18.27 -24.88
N SER A 347 35.63 -19.10 -24.49
CA SER A 347 35.18 -19.13 -23.10
C SER A 347 36.23 -19.68 -22.13
N ALA A 348 37.07 -20.63 -22.57
CA ALA A 348 38.18 -21.11 -21.77
C ALA A 348 39.36 -20.13 -21.68
N ALA A 349 39.57 -19.32 -22.72
CA ALA A 349 40.73 -18.42 -22.82
C ALA A 349 40.45 -16.98 -22.32
N TRP A 350 39.24 -16.47 -22.50
CA TRP A 350 38.92 -15.04 -22.26
C TRP A 350 37.94 -14.81 -21.11
N LEU A 351 37.22 -15.84 -20.66
CA LEU A 351 36.17 -15.70 -19.65
C LEU A 351 36.51 -16.47 -18.37
N ASN A 352 36.02 -15.96 -17.25
CA ASN A 352 36.11 -16.66 -15.97
C ASN A 352 35.03 -17.76 -15.91
N ARG A 353 35.46 -18.99 -15.54
CA ARG A 353 34.59 -20.16 -15.36
C ARG A 353 33.40 -19.90 -14.43
N SER A 354 33.59 -19.07 -13.41
CA SER A 354 32.54 -18.70 -12.45
C SER A 354 31.40 -17.92 -13.11
N ILE A 355 31.70 -17.01 -14.04
CA ILE A 355 30.68 -16.21 -14.75
C ILE A 355 29.92 -17.08 -15.76
N ILE A 356 30.63 -18.00 -16.43
CA ILE A 356 30.02 -19.00 -17.32
C ILE A 356 29.07 -19.91 -16.53
N LEU A 357 29.48 -20.34 -15.33
CA LEU A 357 28.65 -21.13 -14.44
C LEU A 357 27.38 -20.38 -14.03
N VAL A 358 27.49 -19.10 -13.64
CA VAL A 358 26.34 -18.26 -13.27
C VAL A 358 25.35 -18.13 -14.44
N ARG A 359 25.84 -17.92 -15.66
CA ARG A 359 24.98 -17.85 -16.86
C ARG A 359 24.25 -19.16 -17.12
N GLY A 360 24.95 -20.28 -17.06
CA GLY A 360 24.35 -21.60 -17.22
C GLY A 360 23.33 -21.92 -16.12
N LEU A 361 23.64 -21.59 -14.86
CA LEU A 361 22.71 -21.73 -13.74
C LEU A 361 21.47 -20.86 -13.90
N THR A 362 21.60 -19.64 -14.44
CA THR A 362 20.46 -18.76 -14.75
C THR A 362 19.49 -19.46 -15.73
N ALA A 363 20.02 -20.11 -16.77
CA ALA A 363 19.20 -20.88 -17.70
C ALA A 363 18.54 -22.11 -17.04
N ILE A 364 19.24 -22.80 -16.14
CA ILE A 364 18.66 -23.91 -15.36
C ILE A 364 17.52 -23.43 -14.46
N LEU A 365 17.68 -22.28 -13.80
CA LEU A 365 16.63 -21.68 -12.97
C LEU A 365 15.39 -21.34 -13.82
N CYS A 366 15.60 -20.79 -15.03
CA CYS A 366 14.51 -20.56 -15.98
C CYS A 366 13.80 -21.86 -16.38
N LEU A 367 14.54 -22.91 -16.77
CA LEU A 367 14.00 -24.24 -17.12
C LEU A 367 13.37 -24.98 -15.93
N SER A 368 13.68 -24.57 -14.71
CA SER A 368 13.11 -25.14 -13.48
C SER A 368 11.92 -24.34 -12.95
N SER A 369 11.45 -23.33 -13.69
CA SER A 369 10.37 -22.41 -13.29
C SER A 369 9.20 -22.43 -14.28
N ALA A 370 7.98 -22.53 -13.75
CA ALA A 370 6.74 -22.51 -14.54
C ALA A 370 6.47 -21.13 -15.17
N THR A 371 5.82 -21.13 -16.34
CA THR A 371 5.36 -19.92 -17.04
C THR A 371 3.85 -19.76 -16.90
N ILE A 372 3.44 -18.86 -16.00
CA ILE A 372 2.04 -18.53 -15.74
C ILE A 372 1.79 -17.09 -16.19
N GLN A 373 0.73 -16.86 -16.96
CA GLN A 373 0.32 -15.51 -17.36
C GLN A 373 -1.17 -15.31 -17.06
N PRO A 374 -1.59 -14.07 -16.77
CA PRO A 374 -3.02 -13.75 -16.64
C PRO A 374 -3.67 -13.87 -18.02
N ASP A 375 -4.63 -14.79 -18.14
CA ASP A 375 -5.50 -14.91 -19.30
C ASP A 375 -6.74 -14.03 -19.10
N ARG A 376 -7.07 -13.25 -20.13
CA ARG A 376 -8.13 -12.25 -20.08
C ARG A 376 -9.29 -12.72 -20.96
N SER A 377 -10.29 -13.35 -20.34
CA SER A 377 -11.63 -13.40 -20.92
C SER A 377 -12.38 -12.12 -20.50
N MET A 378 -13.40 -11.68 -21.26
CA MET A 378 -13.98 -10.32 -21.15
C MET A 378 -14.48 -9.92 -19.74
N ILE A 379 -14.69 -10.87 -18.82
CA ILE A 379 -15.24 -10.63 -17.47
C ILE A 379 -14.39 -11.27 -16.35
N ASN A 380 -13.51 -12.24 -16.66
CA ASN A 380 -12.75 -12.98 -15.65
C ASN A 380 -11.23 -12.90 -15.89
N TYR A 381 -10.49 -12.73 -14.80
CA TYR A 381 -9.03 -12.90 -14.77
C TYR A 381 -8.72 -14.27 -14.17
N LYS A 382 -8.09 -15.14 -14.95
CA LYS A 382 -7.53 -16.39 -14.43
C LYS A 382 -6.07 -16.52 -14.83
N PHE A 383 -5.31 -17.21 -14.01
CA PHE A 383 -3.96 -17.60 -14.39
C PHE A 383 -4.04 -18.84 -15.28
N ALA A 384 -3.49 -18.74 -16.48
CA ALA A 384 -3.31 -19.89 -17.37
C ALA A 384 -1.82 -20.27 -17.40
N SER A 385 -1.57 -21.57 -17.31
CA SER A 385 -0.23 -22.12 -17.52
C SER A 385 0.00 -22.26 -19.01
N TYR A 386 1.06 -21.62 -19.52
CA TYR A 386 1.45 -21.74 -20.92
C TYR A 386 2.72 -22.57 -21.02
N GLN A 387 2.80 -23.45 -22.01
CA GLN A 387 4.05 -24.10 -22.35
C GLN A 387 4.97 -23.09 -23.04
N ARG A 388 6.25 -23.09 -22.67
CA ARG A 388 7.27 -22.29 -23.36
C ARG A 388 7.31 -22.68 -24.83
N SER A 389 7.57 -21.70 -25.71
CA SER A 389 7.75 -22.01 -27.11
C SER A 389 8.94 -22.95 -27.31
N ILE A 390 8.92 -23.75 -28.38
CA ILE A 390 10.05 -24.63 -28.71
C ILE A 390 11.33 -23.80 -28.94
N VAL A 391 11.19 -22.58 -29.48
CA VAL A 391 12.33 -21.66 -29.71
C VAL A 391 12.95 -21.22 -28.37
N ASP A 392 12.15 -20.79 -27.42
CA ASP A 392 12.63 -20.37 -26.09
C ASP A 392 13.26 -21.55 -25.34
N THR A 393 12.65 -22.73 -25.46
CA THR A 393 13.16 -23.97 -24.88
C THR A 393 14.53 -24.32 -25.44
N CYS A 394 14.69 -24.26 -26.77
CA CYS A 394 15.97 -24.49 -27.45
C CYS A 394 17.04 -23.47 -27.02
N LEU A 395 16.65 -22.20 -26.83
CA LEU A 395 17.53 -21.13 -26.38
C LEU A 395 18.01 -21.38 -24.94
N PHE A 396 17.11 -21.61 -23.99
CA PHE A 396 17.47 -21.88 -22.60
C PHE A 396 18.26 -23.19 -22.46
N ALA A 397 17.92 -24.23 -23.21
CA ALA A 397 18.69 -25.47 -23.26
C ALA A 397 20.11 -25.20 -23.79
N GLY A 398 20.26 -24.37 -24.83
CA GLY A 398 21.55 -23.93 -25.35
C GLY A 398 22.37 -23.19 -24.31
N GLU A 399 21.75 -22.26 -23.59
CA GLU A 399 22.40 -21.49 -22.51
C GLU A 399 22.81 -22.37 -21.32
N ALA A 400 22.02 -23.39 -20.97
CA ALA A 400 22.40 -24.35 -19.93
C ALA A 400 23.66 -25.17 -20.32
N THR A 401 23.89 -25.40 -21.62
CA THR A 401 25.05 -26.17 -22.08
C THR A 401 26.40 -25.47 -21.88
N TRP A 402 26.43 -24.18 -21.54
CA TRP A 402 27.68 -23.50 -21.15
C TRP A 402 28.40 -24.19 -19.99
N ILE A 403 27.65 -24.81 -19.06
CA ILE A 403 28.21 -25.60 -17.95
C ILE A 403 28.99 -26.81 -18.47
N MET A 404 28.57 -27.39 -19.60
CA MET A 404 29.26 -28.53 -20.20
C MET A 404 30.69 -28.19 -20.61
N TYR A 405 30.97 -26.93 -20.98
CA TYR A 405 32.33 -26.53 -21.33
C TYR A 405 33.26 -26.61 -20.11
N ILE A 406 32.78 -26.18 -18.94
CA ILE A 406 33.52 -26.29 -17.68
C ILE A 406 33.76 -27.76 -17.32
N ILE A 407 32.74 -28.61 -17.46
CA ILE A 407 32.84 -30.05 -17.19
C ILE A 407 33.88 -30.70 -18.12
N HIS A 408 33.87 -30.37 -19.41
CA HIS A 408 34.84 -30.92 -20.36
C HIS A 408 36.27 -30.49 -20.05
N GLU A 409 36.49 -29.23 -19.64
CA GLU A 409 37.81 -28.78 -19.21
C GLU A 409 38.29 -29.50 -17.95
N ALA A 410 37.42 -29.69 -16.96
CA ALA A 410 37.74 -30.39 -15.72
C ALA A 410 38.07 -31.88 -15.96
N LEU A 411 37.39 -32.52 -16.91
CA LEU A 411 37.62 -33.92 -17.30
C LEU A 411 38.77 -34.11 -18.29
N HIS A 412 39.25 -33.04 -18.94
CA HIS A 412 40.29 -33.13 -19.97
C HIS A 412 41.58 -33.82 -19.50
N PRO A 413 42.13 -33.57 -18.30
CA PRO A 413 43.34 -34.25 -17.81
C PRO A 413 43.22 -35.78 -17.77
N PHE A 414 42.01 -36.29 -17.51
CA PHE A 414 41.74 -37.73 -17.45
C PHE A 414 41.39 -38.34 -18.81
N THR A 415 40.79 -37.55 -19.69
CA THR A 415 40.20 -38.04 -20.95
C THR A 415 41.08 -37.77 -22.17
N GLY A 416 42.01 -36.82 -22.12
CA GLY A 416 43.02 -36.54 -23.15
C GLY A 416 42.41 -36.37 -24.55
N ASN A 417 42.95 -37.09 -25.53
CA ASN A 417 42.47 -37.10 -26.93
C ASN A 417 41.01 -37.54 -27.11
N LEU A 418 40.42 -38.22 -26.12
CA LEU A 418 39.02 -38.62 -26.18
C LEU A 418 38.09 -37.42 -26.02
N THR A 419 38.53 -36.35 -25.35
CA THR A 419 37.75 -35.11 -25.13
C THR A 419 37.14 -34.57 -26.40
N ARG A 420 37.94 -34.49 -27.47
CA ARG A 420 37.48 -34.02 -28.77
C ARG A 420 36.36 -34.84 -29.37
N LYS A 421 36.40 -36.15 -29.12
CA LYS A 421 35.44 -37.11 -29.69
C LYS A 421 34.15 -37.13 -28.87
N TYR A 422 34.21 -37.17 -27.53
CA TYR A 422 33.00 -37.30 -26.72
C TYR A 422 32.30 -35.96 -26.43
N ALA A 423 33.03 -34.85 -26.32
CA ALA A 423 32.47 -33.58 -25.86
C ALA A 423 31.42 -32.94 -26.80
N PRO A 424 31.50 -33.06 -28.14
CA PRO A 424 30.42 -32.63 -29.03
C PRO A 424 29.16 -33.50 -28.85
N TYR A 425 29.32 -34.83 -28.72
CA TYR A 425 28.21 -35.75 -28.51
C TYR A 425 27.53 -35.55 -27.16
N SER A 426 28.28 -35.34 -26.07
CA SER A 426 27.70 -35.07 -24.75
C SER A 426 26.92 -33.75 -24.71
N THR A 427 27.42 -32.71 -25.39
CA THR A 427 26.74 -31.41 -25.46
C THR A 427 25.46 -31.49 -26.29
N MET A 428 25.51 -32.19 -27.44
CA MET A 428 24.33 -32.42 -28.26
C MET A 428 23.30 -33.30 -27.52
N MET A 429 23.75 -34.36 -26.86
CA MET A 429 22.87 -35.25 -26.08
C MET A 429 22.24 -34.52 -24.90
N THR A 430 23.00 -33.66 -24.21
CA THR A 430 22.45 -32.77 -23.17
C THR A 430 21.39 -31.86 -23.76
N TRP A 431 21.69 -31.14 -24.84
CA TRP A 431 20.76 -30.20 -25.44
C TRP A 431 19.45 -30.88 -25.85
N ILE A 432 19.54 -32.04 -26.52
CA ILE A 432 18.37 -32.85 -26.88
C ILE A 432 17.62 -33.31 -25.62
N ALA A 433 18.33 -33.83 -24.62
CA ALA A 433 17.71 -34.29 -23.38
C ALA A 433 16.97 -33.15 -22.68
N LEU A 434 17.53 -31.94 -22.58
CA LEU A 434 16.88 -30.79 -21.97
C LEU A 434 15.64 -30.35 -22.75
N VAL A 435 15.71 -30.32 -24.09
CA VAL A 435 14.54 -30.00 -24.94
C VAL A 435 13.43 -31.05 -24.77
N VAL A 436 13.78 -32.33 -24.72
CA VAL A 436 12.82 -33.42 -24.51
C VAL A 436 12.22 -33.36 -23.11
N ILE A 437 13.05 -33.16 -22.09
CA ILE A 437 12.64 -33.07 -20.69
C ILE A 437 11.67 -31.89 -20.48
N GLU A 438 11.93 -30.74 -21.12
CA GLU A 438 11.03 -29.59 -21.06
C GLU A 438 9.73 -29.81 -21.86
N SER A 439 9.81 -30.43 -23.03
CA SER A 439 8.64 -30.68 -23.88
C SER A 439 7.70 -31.76 -23.33
N SER A 440 8.25 -32.79 -22.69
CA SER A 440 7.49 -33.94 -22.17
C SER A 440 7.06 -33.80 -20.72
N TRP A 441 7.82 -33.06 -19.91
CA TRP A 441 7.56 -32.88 -18.49
C TRP A 441 7.79 -31.43 -18.07
N PRO A 442 6.92 -30.49 -18.49
CA PRO A 442 7.03 -29.07 -18.13
C PRO A 442 6.75 -28.84 -16.64
N VAL A 443 7.39 -27.84 -16.04
CA VAL A 443 7.16 -27.46 -14.64
C VAL A 443 5.78 -26.81 -14.48
N GLN A 444 4.98 -27.35 -13.57
CA GLN A 444 3.67 -26.80 -13.21
C GLN A 444 3.75 -26.02 -11.90
N SER A 445 2.96 -24.96 -11.78
CA SER A 445 2.81 -24.22 -10.53
C SER A 445 1.81 -24.89 -9.61
N THR A 446 2.12 -24.95 -8.32
CA THR A 446 1.18 -25.43 -7.30
C THR A 446 0.90 -24.31 -6.31
N ALA A 447 -0.35 -24.20 -5.87
CA ALA A 447 -0.78 -23.26 -4.85
C ALA A 447 -1.55 -24.02 -3.77
N THR A 448 -1.22 -23.77 -2.52
CA THR A 448 -1.90 -24.38 -1.37
C THR A 448 -2.41 -23.28 -0.45
N LEU A 449 -3.66 -23.43 0.00
CA LEU A 449 -4.27 -22.53 0.98
C LEU A 449 -4.20 -23.21 2.36
N HIS A 450 -3.49 -22.60 3.29
CA HIS A 450 -3.42 -23.03 4.68
C HIS A 450 -3.27 -21.78 5.54
N ARG A 451 -4.35 -21.37 6.20
CA ARG A 451 -4.38 -20.17 7.04
C ARG A 451 -3.95 -20.51 8.47
N SER A 452 -2.80 -19.99 8.87
CA SER A 452 -2.36 -19.94 10.25
C SER A 452 -2.20 -18.48 10.67
N CYS A 453 -2.95 -18.08 11.69
CA CYS A 453 -2.94 -16.74 12.24
C CYS A 453 -2.41 -16.76 13.67
N HIS A 454 -1.67 -15.74 14.07
CA HIS A 454 -1.34 -15.45 15.47
C HIS A 454 -1.57 -13.97 15.75
N SER A 455 -2.01 -13.65 16.95
CA SER A 455 -2.15 -12.28 17.43
C SER A 455 -0.82 -11.78 18.01
N LYS A 456 -0.54 -10.49 17.84
CA LYS A 456 0.55 -9.79 18.51
C LYS A 456 -0.03 -8.48 19.03
N ASN A 457 0.04 -8.27 20.35
CA ASN A 457 -0.81 -7.33 21.07
C ASN A 457 -2.27 -7.70 20.81
N MET A 458 -2.80 -8.60 21.64
CA MET A 458 -4.07 -9.34 21.46
C MET A 458 -5.27 -8.47 21.02
N ASP A 459 -5.19 -7.16 21.24
CA ASP A 459 -6.17 -6.10 21.00
C ASP A 459 -6.03 -5.36 19.66
N GLN A 460 -4.88 -5.43 18.96
CA GLN A 460 -4.60 -4.53 17.83
C GLN A 460 -4.29 -5.20 16.49
N MET A 461 -3.60 -6.35 16.48
CA MET A 461 -3.10 -6.91 15.22
C MET A 461 -3.04 -8.44 15.18
N ILE A 462 -3.50 -8.99 14.06
CA ILE A 462 -3.41 -10.41 13.72
C ILE A 462 -2.51 -10.57 12.49
N TYR A 463 -1.56 -11.49 12.58
CA TYR A 463 -0.66 -11.88 11.49
C TYR A 463 -1.07 -13.24 10.95
N CYS A 464 -1.51 -13.27 9.70
CA CYS A 464 -1.95 -14.50 9.03
C CYS A 464 -1.04 -14.85 7.85
N THR A 465 -0.53 -16.07 7.83
CA THR A 465 0.02 -16.70 6.62
C THR A 465 -1.07 -17.59 6.04
N SER A 466 -1.63 -17.24 4.88
CA SER A 466 -2.83 -17.90 4.33
C SER A 466 -2.56 -18.90 3.21
N GLY A 467 -1.44 -18.82 2.51
CA GLY A 467 -1.15 -19.74 1.42
C GLY A 467 0.26 -19.60 0.88
N THR A 468 0.67 -20.62 0.12
CA THR A 468 2.00 -20.72 -0.50
C THR A 468 1.85 -21.07 -1.97
N ILE A 469 2.59 -20.35 -2.82
CA ILE A 469 2.64 -20.60 -4.27
C ILE A 469 4.04 -21.07 -4.63
N HIS A 470 4.16 -22.29 -5.14
CA HIS A 470 5.41 -22.86 -5.65
C HIS A 470 5.43 -22.72 -7.17
N ILE A 471 6.28 -21.83 -7.69
CA ILE A 471 6.47 -21.58 -9.13
C ILE A 471 7.61 -22.43 -9.70
N GLY A 472 8.66 -22.68 -8.91
CA GLY A 472 9.86 -23.41 -9.34
C GLY A 472 10.05 -24.73 -8.60
N SER A 473 10.82 -25.64 -9.21
CA SER A 473 11.13 -26.97 -8.66
C SER A 473 12.63 -27.16 -8.47
N LEU A 474 13.08 -27.30 -7.22
CA LEU A 474 14.48 -27.64 -6.90
C LEU A 474 14.86 -29.01 -7.46
N GLN A 475 13.94 -29.98 -7.37
CA GLN A 475 14.14 -31.33 -7.90
C GLN A 475 14.44 -31.28 -9.41
N ARG A 476 13.70 -30.46 -10.16
CA ARG A 476 13.93 -30.27 -11.60
C ARG A 476 15.33 -29.70 -11.87
N GLY A 477 15.74 -28.69 -11.12
CA GLY A 477 17.09 -28.13 -11.23
C GLY A 477 18.18 -29.18 -10.98
N LEU A 478 18.01 -30.01 -9.95
CA LEU A 478 18.95 -31.11 -9.64
C LEU A 478 18.97 -32.19 -10.74
N VAL A 479 17.82 -32.53 -11.34
CA VAL A 479 17.75 -33.46 -12.47
C VAL A 479 18.49 -32.90 -13.68
N ILE A 480 18.30 -31.62 -14.01
CA ILE A 480 19.02 -30.96 -15.11
C ILE A 480 20.53 -30.99 -14.87
N ILE A 481 20.98 -30.68 -13.65
CA ILE A 481 22.39 -30.80 -13.27
C ILE A 481 22.88 -32.26 -13.40
N GLY A 482 22.09 -33.22 -12.95
CA GLY A 482 22.37 -34.65 -13.11
C GLY A 482 22.54 -35.07 -14.58
N VAL A 483 21.69 -34.57 -15.48
CA VAL A 483 21.76 -34.83 -16.93
C VAL A 483 23.05 -34.26 -17.53
N LEU A 484 23.51 -33.08 -17.10
CA LEU A 484 24.79 -32.51 -17.54
C LEU A 484 25.97 -33.46 -17.22
N PHE A 485 26.03 -33.99 -15.99
CA PHE A 485 27.10 -34.93 -15.61
C PHE A 485 26.95 -36.30 -16.26
N ALA A 486 25.74 -36.87 -16.23
CA ALA A 486 25.47 -38.21 -16.78
C ALA A 486 25.77 -38.28 -18.27
N SER A 487 25.39 -37.25 -19.03
CA SER A 487 25.63 -37.20 -20.46
C SER A 487 27.12 -37.13 -20.81
N SER A 488 27.93 -36.41 -20.04
CA SER A 488 29.39 -36.39 -20.20
C SER A 488 30.01 -37.75 -19.90
N ILE A 489 29.59 -38.42 -18.83
CA ILE A 489 30.12 -39.75 -18.44
C ILE A 489 29.75 -40.81 -19.47
N VAL A 490 28.48 -40.89 -19.86
CA VAL A 490 28.00 -41.89 -20.84
C VAL A 490 28.69 -41.72 -22.19
N SER A 491 28.80 -40.47 -22.67
CA SER A 491 29.49 -40.18 -23.94
C SER A 491 30.97 -40.55 -23.86
N TRP A 492 31.62 -40.25 -22.73
CA TRP A 492 33.01 -40.64 -22.51
C TRP A 492 33.20 -42.15 -22.51
N ILE A 493 32.39 -42.90 -21.76
CA ILE A 493 32.44 -44.37 -21.72
C ILE A 493 32.19 -44.96 -23.11
N TRP A 494 31.20 -44.46 -23.83
CA TRP A 494 30.87 -44.93 -25.18
C TRP A 494 32.03 -44.73 -26.17
N VAL A 495 32.66 -43.56 -26.16
CA VAL A 495 33.85 -43.28 -26.97
C VAL A 495 35.05 -44.12 -26.50
N TYR A 496 35.21 -44.31 -25.20
CA TYR A 496 36.29 -45.11 -24.61
C TYR A 496 36.21 -46.58 -25.04
N ILE A 497 35.02 -47.17 -25.07
CA ILE A 497 34.79 -48.56 -25.50
C ILE A 497 35.00 -48.71 -27.01
N ARG A 498 34.58 -47.72 -27.82
CA ARG A 498 34.69 -47.76 -29.28
C ARG A 498 36.05 -47.30 -29.83
N ARG A 499 37.03 -47.02 -28.97
CA ARG A 499 38.35 -46.56 -29.44
C ARG A 499 39.12 -47.70 -30.12
N PRO A 500 39.72 -47.49 -31.31
CA PRO A 500 40.67 -48.44 -31.86
C PRO A 500 41.90 -48.53 -30.93
N ARG A 501 42.39 -49.75 -30.66
CA ARG A 501 43.63 -50.00 -29.90
C ARG A 501 44.85 -49.61 -30.75
N GLY A 502 45.09 -48.32 -30.91
CA GLY A 502 46.34 -47.77 -31.46
C GLY A 502 47.26 -47.24 -30.35
N PRO A 503 48.57 -47.08 -30.62
CA PRO A 503 49.48 -46.48 -29.66
C PRO A 503 48.98 -45.06 -29.30
N PRO A 504 49.08 -44.64 -28.02
CA PRO A 504 48.70 -43.29 -27.64
C PRO A 504 49.58 -42.30 -28.41
N ASN A 505 48.96 -41.41 -29.19
CA ASN A 505 49.66 -40.22 -29.67
C ASN A 505 50.12 -39.44 -28.43
N ASN A 506 51.43 -39.32 -28.24
CA ASN A 506 52.05 -38.53 -27.18
C ASN A 506 51.69 -37.06 -27.41
N ILE A 507 50.59 -36.60 -26.79
CA ILE A 507 50.28 -35.18 -26.72
C ILE A 507 51.33 -34.56 -25.81
N SER A 508 52.11 -33.63 -26.34
CA SER A 508 53.00 -32.83 -25.50
C SER A 508 52.14 -31.80 -24.76
N PRO A 509 52.23 -31.69 -23.42
CA PRO A 509 51.51 -30.67 -22.67
C PRO A 509 52.01 -29.28 -23.10
N SER A 510 51.10 -28.41 -23.52
CA SER A 510 51.41 -27.00 -23.80
C SER A 510 51.10 -26.18 -22.55
N LEU A 511 52.09 -25.44 -22.04
CA LEU A 511 51.88 -24.45 -20.97
C LEU A 511 51.20 -23.16 -21.47
N VAL A 512 51.14 -22.96 -22.80
CA VAL A 512 50.68 -21.70 -23.42
C VAL A 512 49.22 -21.79 -23.89
N LEU A 513 48.76 -22.98 -24.26
CA LEU A 513 47.40 -23.20 -24.76
C LEU A 513 46.46 -23.65 -23.64
N CYS A 514 45.22 -23.18 -23.68
CA CYS A 514 44.17 -23.65 -22.77
C CYS A 514 43.77 -25.10 -23.10
N SER A 515 43.18 -25.79 -22.12
CA SER A 515 42.78 -27.20 -22.25
C SER A 515 41.82 -27.44 -23.43
N ALA A 516 40.89 -26.50 -23.67
CA ALA A 516 40.01 -26.52 -24.83
C ALA A 516 40.76 -26.37 -26.16
N ALA A 517 41.78 -25.52 -26.25
CA ALA A 517 42.58 -25.36 -27.46
C ALA A 517 43.38 -26.63 -27.78
N VAL A 518 44.01 -27.26 -26.77
CA VAL A 518 44.74 -28.53 -26.91
C VAL A 518 43.81 -29.67 -27.34
N ALA A 519 42.58 -29.69 -26.83
CA ALA A 519 41.60 -30.73 -27.15
C ALA A 519 41.04 -30.60 -28.58
N PHE A 520 40.77 -29.40 -29.09
CA PHE A 520 39.94 -29.22 -30.30
C PHE A 520 40.69 -28.69 -31.53
N LEU A 521 41.92 -28.19 -31.40
CA LEU A 521 42.71 -27.74 -32.56
C LEU A 521 43.49 -28.90 -33.17
N ASP A 522 43.21 -29.19 -34.45
CA ASP A 522 43.98 -30.12 -35.28
C ASP A 522 45.18 -29.39 -35.89
N ALA A 523 46.15 -29.00 -35.06
CA ALA A 523 47.42 -28.52 -35.60
C ALA A 523 48.34 -29.74 -35.83
N PRO A 524 48.90 -29.93 -37.03
CA PRO A 524 49.83 -31.02 -37.30
C PRO A 524 51.05 -30.86 -36.40
N LEU A 525 51.16 -31.72 -35.38
CA LEU A 525 52.34 -31.88 -34.55
C LEU A 525 53.44 -32.54 -35.38
N SER A 526 54.05 -31.78 -36.29
CA SER A 526 55.44 -32.05 -36.65
C SER A 526 56.25 -31.96 -35.36
N SER A 527 57.15 -32.91 -35.12
CA SER A 527 57.73 -33.28 -33.81
C SER A 527 58.40 -32.16 -33.00
N GLU A 528 58.48 -30.92 -33.49
CA GLU A 528 59.10 -29.79 -32.80
C GLU A 528 58.27 -28.49 -32.80
N SER A 529 57.18 -28.35 -33.58
CA SER A 529 56.41 -27.08 -33.61
C SER A 529 54.93 -27.21 -34.03
N MET A 530 54.04 -26.43 -33.39
CA MET A 530 52.61 -26.29 -33.66
C MET A 530 52.31 -24.95 -34.37
N GLU A 531 51.56 -24.93 -35.46
CA GLU A 531 51.25 -23.70 -36.22
C GLU A 531 49.79 -23.28 -36.07
N LEU A 532 49.53 -22.04 -35.67
CA LEU A 532 48.20 -21.43 -35.54
C LEU A 532 48.13 -20.12 -36.33
N ASP A 533 47.02 -19.85 -37.01
CA ASP A 533 46.80 -18.53 -37.63
C ASP A 533 46.57 -17.42 -36.58
N PHE A 534 46.72 -16.14 -36.95
CA PHE A 534 46.57 -15.02 -36.01
C PHE A 534 45.18 -14.94 -35.35
N VAL A 535 44.12 -15.34 -36.05
CA VAL A 535 42.75 -15.32 -35.52
C VAL A 535 42.57 -16.46 -34.52
N THR A 536 43.03 -17.67 -34.84
CA THR A 536 43.01 -18.85 -33.96
C THR A 536 43.92 -18.66 -32.74
N ALA A 537 45.07 -17.99 -32.88
CA ALA A 537 45.92 -17.60 -31.77
C ALA A 537 45.22 -16.59 -30.84
N ALA A 538 44.53 -15.59 -31.40
CA ALA A 538 43.72 -14.65 -30.63
C ALA A 538 42.52 -15.33 -29.96
N MET A 539 41.87 -16.32 -30.60
CA MET A 539 40.84 -17.15 -29.96
C MET A 539 41.38 -17.87 -28.71
N CYS A 540 42.64 -18.31 -28.74
CA CYS A 540 43.33 -18.94 -27.61
C CYS A 540 43.85 -17.95 -26.55
N GLY A 541 43.55 -16.65 -26.68
CA GLY A 541 44.00 -15.60 -25.76
C GLY A 541 45.44 -15.13 -26.00
N ILE A 542 45.99 -15.36 -27.19
CA ILE A 542 47.36 -14.97 -27.55
C ILE A 542 47.28 -13.85 -28.57
N LEU A 543 47.67 -12.63 -28.15
CA LEU A 543 47.63 -11.45 -28.99
C LEU A 543 49.01 -11.11 -29.52
N HIS A 544 49.06 -10.77 -30.80
CA HIS A 544 50.26 -10.26 -31.44
C HIS A 544 50.16 -8.74 -31.56
N LEU A 545 50.94 -8.02 -30.76
CA LEU A 545 50.91 -6.56 -30.68
C LEU A 545 52.18 -5.98 -31.31
N ARG A 546 52.00 -5.06 -32.26
CA ARG A 546 53.10 -4.27 -32.83
C ARG A 546 53.15 -2.90 -32.17
N LEU A 547 53.92 -2.78 -31.09
CA LEU A 547 54.22 -1.47 -30.50
C LEU A 547 55.47 -0.88 -31.19
N HIS A 548 55.28 0.14 -32.02
CA HIS A 548 56.34 0.78 -32.80
C HIS A 548 57.21 -0.23 -33.60
N LYS A 549 58.48 -0.39 -33.19
CA LYS A 549 59.48 -1.27 -33.81
C LYS A 549 59.60 -2.64 -33.13
N PHE A 550 58.87 -2.86 -32.02
CA PHE A 550 58.90 -4.13 -31.28
C PHE A 550 57.64 -4.94 -31.54
N LEU A 551 57.83 -6.11 -32.15
CA LEU A 551 56.83 -7.17 -32.24
C LEU A 551 56.87 -7.98 -30.95
N MET A 552 55.74 -8.00 -30.24
CA MET A 552 55.55 -8.73 -28.99
C MET A 552 54.33 -9.64 -29.09
N THR A 553 54.50 -10.89 -28.65
CA THR A 553 53.40 -11.84 -28.48
C THR A 553 53.05 -11.88 -27.00
N PHE A 554 51.79 -11.59 -26.67
CA PHE A 554 51.31 -11.48 -25.30
C PHE A 554 50.26 -12.56 -25.03
N ASP A 555 50.46 -13.33 -23.96
CA ASP A 555 49.44 -14.27 -23.49
C ASP A 555 48.52 -13.55 -22.49
N MET A 556 47.28 -13.31 -22.91
CA MET A 556 46.27 -12.64 -22.09
C MET A 556 45.86 -13.45 -20.86
N LYS A 557 46.02 -14.79 -20.90
CA LYS A 557 45.63 -15.70 -19.82
C LYS A 557 46.64 -15.67 -18.68
N LEU A 558 47.92 -15.72 -19.03
CA LEU A 558 49.04 -15.73 -18.08
C LEU A 558 49.57 -14.32 -17.76
N TRP A 559 49.13 -13.31 -18.53
CA TRP A 559 49.57 -11.92 -18.41
C TRP A 559 51.09 -11.76 -18.59
N ILE A 560 51.70 -12.57 -19.45
CA ILE A 560 53.15 -12.58 -19.72
C ILE A 560 53.47 -12.26 -21.18
N SER A 561 54.62 -11.61 -21.37
CA SER A 561 55.27 -11.51 -22.68
C SER A 561 55.96 -12.82 -23.01
N LEU A 562 55.62 -13.39 -24.16
CA LEU A 562 56.19 -14.64 -24.62
C LEU A 562 57.52 -14.38 -25.37
N PRO A 563 58.65 -15.00 -24.96
CA PRO A 563 59.96 -14.70 -25.53
C PRO A 563 60.11 -15.16 -26.98
N LYS A 564 60.76 -14.35 -27.82
CA LYS A 564 60.93 -14.56 -29.28
C LYS A 564 61.58 -15.90 -29.67
N ILE A 565 62.35 -16.54 -28.78
CA ILE A 565 63.06 -17.80 -29.08
C ILE A 565 62.09 -18.99 -29.20
N THR A 566 60.94 -18.90 -28.53
CA THR A 566 59.92 -19.95 -28.45
C THR A 566 58.88 -19.90 -29.57
N PHE A 567 58.82 -18.80 -30.34
CA PHE A 567 57.79 -18.58 -31.36
C PHE A 567 58.38 -18.00 -32.66
N SER A 568 58.01 -18.55 -33.82
CA SER A 568 58.49 -18.10 -35.15
C SER A 568 57.32 -17.78 -36.09
N MET A 569 57.45 -16.75 -36.92
CA MET A 569 56.47 -16.40 -37.97
C MET A 569 56.88 -17.02 -39.30
N LYS A 570 55.95 -17.72 -39.98
CA LYS A 570 56.17 -18.25 -41.33
C LYS A 570 55.51 -17.38 -42.38
N ASN A 571 56.27 -16.98 -43.41
CA ASN A 571 55.77 -16.26 -44.58
C ASN A 571 55.16 -17.23 -45.60
N GLN A 572 53.93 -17.67 -45.32
CA GLN A 572 52.94 -18.03 -46.34
C GLN A 572 51.55 -17.85 -45.70
N ALA A 573 51.19 -16.57 -45.58
CA ALA A 573 49.97 -15.98 -45.02
C ALA A 573 49.65 -16.36 -43.56
N ASP A 574 50.29 -15.64 -42.63
CA ASP A 574 49.69 -15.26 -41.35
C ASP A 574 49.55 -16.35 -40.26
N ARG A 575 50.59 -17.20 -40.11
CA ARG A 575 50.68 -18.26 -39.08
C ARG A 575 51.85 -18.09 -38.09
N LEU A 576 51.54 -18.30 -36.81
CA LEU A 576 52.43 -18.36 -35.64
C LEU A 576 52.81 -19.80 -35.33
N SER A 577 54.11 -20.09 -35.25
CA SER A 577 54.65 -21.40 -34.88
C SER A 577 55.10 -21.42 -33.41
N PHE A 578 54.63 -22.38 -32.65
CA PHE A 578 54.86 -22.62 -31.21
C PHE A 578 55.78 -23.83 -31.04
N LYS A 579 56.94 -23.68 -30.40
CA LYS A 579 57.82 -24.83 -30.15
C LYS A 579 57.46 -25.58 -28.86
N ASN A 580 57.47 -26.91 -28.90
CA ASN A 580 57.26 -27.73 -27.71
C ASN A 580 58.41 -27.55 -26.71
N PHE A 581 58.08 -27.52 -25.42
CA PHE A 581 59.08 -27.55 -24.34
C PHE A 581 59.55 -29.00 -24.16
N SER A 582 60.49 -29.46 -24.97
CA SER A 582 61.19 -30.72 -24.71
C SER A 582 62.10 -30.53 -23.49
N GLY A 583 62.03 -31.46 -22.54
CA GLY A 583 62.75 -31.44 -21.28
C GLY A 583 64.19 -30.96 -21.43
N GLY A 584 64.58 -30.06 -20.53
CA GLY A 584 65.81 -29.30 -20.63
C GLY A 584 67.02 -30.18 -20.92
N ARG A 585 67.87 -29.73 -21.85
CA ARG A 585 69.30 -29.79 -21.57
C ARG A 585 69.47 -29.02 -20.27
N THR A 586 69.83 -29.73 -19.20
CA THR A 586 70.36 -29.13 -17.98
C THR A 586 71.50 -28.22 -18.41
N CYS A 587 71.23 -26.91 -18.47
CA CYS A 587 72.29 -25.94 -18.41
C CYS A 587 72.89 -26.11 -17.01
N GLU A 588 74.15 -26.53 -16.93
CA GLU A 588 74.89 -26.58 -15.66
C GLU A 588 75.12 -25.14 -15.17
N THR A 589 74.07 -24.52 -14.63
CA THR A 589 74.15 -23.24 -13.92
C THR A 589 74.20 -23.54 -12.42
N LYS A 590 75.45 -23.79 -12.01
CA LYS A 590 76.02 -23.87 -10.66
C LYS A 590 75.14 -23.33 -9.52
N SER A 591 74.81 -24.19 -8.55
CA SER A 591 74.55 -24.01 -7.09
C SER A 591 73.73 -22.81 -6.54
N PHE A 592 73.74 -21.64 -7.16
CA PHE A 592 73.00 -20.44 -6.76
C PHE A 592 71.53 -20.54 -7.20
N GLU A 593 71.26 -21.11 -8.39
CA GLU A 593 69.90 -21.33 -8.89
C GLU A 593 69.12 -22.40 -8.11
N ALA A 594 69.78 -23.43 -7.57
CA ALA A 594 69.10 -24.45 -6.76
C ALA A 594 68.61 -23.91 -5.40
N LYS A 595 69.35 -22.98 -4.79
CA LYS A 595 68.92 -22.26 -3.57
C LYS A 595 67.82 -21.24 -3.90
N LEU A 596 67.95 -20.53 -5.02
CA LEU A 596 66.92 -19.62 -5.53
C LEU A 596 65.62 -20.37 -5.86
N ASN A 597 65.69 -21.55 -6.46
CA ASN A 597 64.52 -22.38 -6.79
C ASN A 597 63.81 -22.94 -5.55
N LYS A 598 64.56 -23.31 -4.50
CA LYS A 598 63.96 -23.68 -3.20
C LYS A 598 63.29 -22.49 -2.51
N LEU A 599 63.90 -21.30 -2.61
CA LEU A 599 63.29 -20.06 -2.13
C LEU A 599 62.06 -19.67 -2.94
N VAL A 600 62.10 -19.75 -4.27
CA VAL A 600 60.96 -19.49 -5.17
C VAL A 600 59.82 -20.48 -4.92
N PHE A 601 60.13 -21.76 -4.69
CA PHE A 601 59.12 -22.76 -4.32
C PHE A 601 58.51 -22.47 -2.94
N GLY A 602 59.33 -22.11 -1.96
CA GLY A 602 58.87 -21.67 -0.64
C GLY A 602 57.99 -20.42 -0.72
N PHE A 603 58.42 -19.40 -1.48
CA PHE A 603 57.64 -18.20 -1.76
C PHE A 603 56.35 -18.51 -2.52
N GLY A 604 56.36 -19.48 -3.43
CA GLY A 604 55.17 -19.94 -4.15
C GLY A 604 54.15 -20.61 -3.22
N ILE A 605 54.61 -21.46 -2.29
CA ILE A 605 53.74 -22.06 -1.26
C ILE A 605 53.18 -20.97 -0.33
N ILE A 606 54.03 -20.06 0.13
CA ILE A 606 53.61 -18.94 0.98
C ILE A 606 52.61 -18.05 0.23
N TYR A 607 52.85 -17.73 -1.04
CA TYR A 607 51.94 -16.98 -1.88
C TYR A 607 50.59 -17.70 -2.04
N ALA A 608 50.60 -19.02 -2.28
CA ALA A 608 49.37 -19.80 -2.39
C ALA A 608 48.58 -19.82 -1.07
N MET A 609 49.27 -20.02 0.07
CA MET A 609 48.64 -19.97 1.39
C MET A 609 48.11 -18.57 1.72
N LEU A 610 48.86 -17.51 1.44
CA LEU A 610 48.42 -16.12 1.62
C LEU A 610 47.26 -15.76 0.68
N SER A 611 47.24 -16.29 -0.55
CA SER A 611 46.14 -16.10 -1.49
C SER A 611 44.87 -16.82 -1.04
N LEU A 612 44.99 -18.06 -0.55
CA LEU A 612 43.86 -18.80 0.04
C LEU A 612 43.36 -18.13 1.33
N ALA A 613 44.25 -17.73 2.23
CA ALA A 613 43.91 -16.98 3.43
C ALA A 613 43.29 -15.62 3.08
N GLY A 614 43.82 -14.94 2.06
CA GLY A 614 43.28 -13.69 1.51
C GLY A 614 41.87 -13.85 0.95
N ASN A 615 41.57 -14.96 0.26
CA ASN A 615 40.21 -15.27 -0.18
C ASN A 615 39.25 -15.50 1.00
N VAL A 616 39.66 -16.25 2.01
CA VAL A 616 38.84 -16.46 3.23
C VAL A 616 38.61 -15.14 3.95
N ALA A 617 39.65 -14.32 4.12
CA ALA A 617 39.57 -12.99 4.72
C ALA A 617 38.65 -12.07 3.90
N TYR A 618 38.79 -12.05 2.57
CA TYR A 618 37.95 -11.30 1.66
C TYR A 618 36.47 -11.69 1.80
N LEU A 619 36.16 -12.99 1.80
CA LEU A 619 34.79 -13.47 1.99
C LEU A 619 34.25 -13.13 3.39
N SER A 620 35.08 -13.17 4.42
CA SER A 620 34.70 -12.77 5.78
C SER A 620 34.34 -11.29 5.87
N ILE A 621 35.09 -10.41 5.21
CA ILE A 621 34.82 -8.96 5.18
C ILE A 621 33.60 -8.66 4.30
N THR A 622 33.55 -9.28 3.12
CA THR A 622 32.52 -9.02 2.10
C THR A 622 31.15 -9.54 2.53
N ARG A 623 31.08 -10.56 3.40
CA ARG A 623 29.83 -11.08 3.96
C ARG A 623 28.97 -9.99 4.61
N ALA A 624 29.57 -9.03 5.31
CA ALA A 624 28.82 -7.95 5.95
C ALA A 624 28.16 -7.02 4.91
N PHE A 625 28.85 -6.75 3.79
CA PHE A 625 28.34 -5.91 2.71
C PHE A 625 27.31 -6.62 1.82
N LEU A 626 27.45 -7.93 1.61
CA LEU A 626 26.52 -8.74 0.81
C LEU A 626 25.31 -9.26 1.62
N ALA A 627 25.15 -8.82 2.87
CA ALA A 627 24.00 -9.21 3.69
C ALA A 627 22.68 -8.62 3.16
N ASN A 628 22.74 -7.56 2.36
CA ASN A 628 21.60 -6.90 1.73
C ASN A 628 21.98 -6.33 0.36
N ASP A 629 20.96 -6.00 -0.44
CA ASP A 629 21.14 -5.49 -1.80
C ASP A 629 21.67 -4.03 -1.85
N TYR A 630 21.75 -3.34 -0.71
CA TYR A 630 22.23 -1.96 -0.62
C TYR A 630 23.75 -1.86 -0.53
N GLY A 631 24.42 -2.92 -0.07
CA GLY A 631 25.84 -2.86 0.25
C GLY A 631 26.12 -2.11 1.54
N TRP A 632 25.18 -2.05 2.48
CA TRP A 632 25.33 -1.36 3.76
C TRP A 632 25.45 -2.39 4.89
N SER A 633 26.64 -2.49 5.50
CA SER A 633 26.90 -3.43 6.61
C SER A 633 25.87 -3.32 7.73
N ASP A 634 25.40 -4.46 8.22
CA ASP A 634 24.46 -4.59 9.35
C ASP A 634 23.10 -3.90 9.18
N PHE A 635 22.78 -3.43 7.96
CA PHE A 635 21.47 -2.87 7.67
C PHE A 635 20.38 -3.92 7.84
N ASN A 636 19.49 -3.67 8.79
CA ASN A 636 18.33 -4.49 9.09
C ASN A 636 17.03 -3.68 8.97
N SER A 637 15.92 -4.38 8.71
CA SER A 637 14.60 -3.76 8.63
C SER A 637 14.03 -3.41 10.01
N THR A 638 14.46 -4.10 11.07
CA THR A 638 13.90 -3.98 12.42
C THR A 638 14.55 -2.90 13.28
N GLY A 639 15.62 -2.24 12.84
CA GLY A 639 16.33 -1.24 13.63
C GLY A 639 16.89 -0.10 12.79
N MET A 640 17.74 -0.40 11.80
CA MET A 640 18.40 0.66 11.03
C MET A 640 17.44 1.35 10.06
N HIS A 641 16.56 0.60 9.39
CA HIS A 641 15.50 1.19 8.58
C HIS A 641 14.57 2.06 9.42
N THR A 642 14.12 1.57 10.57
CA THR A 642 13.19 2.32 11.42
C THR A 642 13.82 3.57 12.02
N PHE A 643 15.10 3.52 12.41
CA PHE A 643 15.86 4.68 12.84
C PHE A 643 15.93 5.74 11.76
N LEU A 644 16.37 5.37 10.55
CA LEU A 644 16.43 6.31 9.43
C LEU A 644 15.06 6.91 9.15
N ALA A 645 14.01 6.08 9.13
CA ALA A 645 12.66 6.55 8.85
C ALA A 645 12.20 7.61 9.87
N ASN A 646 12.43 7.39 11.16
CA ASN A 646 12.07 8.35 12.22
C ASN A 646 12.91 9.63 12.18
N VAL A 647 14.20 9.53 11.87
CA VAL A 647 15.06 10.69 11.64
C VAL A 647 14.54 11.52 10.46
N PHE A 648 14.29 10.90 9.30
CA PHE A 648 13.73 11.60 8.13
C PHE A 648 12.37 12.23 8.45
N ASN A 649 11.45 11.49 9.08
CA ASN A 649 10.14 12.02 9.47
C ASN A 649 10.25 13.25 10.38
N THR A 650 11.23 13.27 11.29
CA THR A 650 11.50 14.42 12.17
C THR A 650 12.06 15.61 11.38
N GLN A 651 13.01 15.38 10.47
CA GLN A 651 13.60 16.44 9.64
C GLN A 651 12.58 17.05 8.68
N LEU A 652 11.66 16.24 8.15
CA LEU A 652 10.57 16.67 7.26
C LEU A 652 9.55 17.58 7.96
N LEU A 653 9.55 17.65 9.29
CA LEU A 653 8.75 18.65 10.03
C LEU A 653 9.29 20.08 9.86
N VAL A 654 10.52 20.25 9.40
CA VAL A 654 11.20 21.55 9.36
C VAL A 654 11.52 21.93 7.91
N SER A 655 12.15 21.03 7.17
CA SER A 655 12.58 21.27 5.79
C SER A 655 12.24 20.09 4.88
N THR A 656 11.84 20.39 3.66
CA THR A 656 11.65 19.41 2.59
C THR A 656 12.90 19.25 1.71
N PHE A 657 13.92 20.10 1.90
CA PHE A 657 15.17 20.06 1.14
C PHE A 657 16.36 20.45 2.01
N GLN A 658 17.20 19.47 2.34
CA GLN A 658 18.40 19.67 3.15
C GLN A 658 19.42 18.53 2.93
N SER A 659 20.71 18.83 3.11
CA SER A 659 21.74 17.79 3.24
C SER A 659 21.86 17.38 4.71
N LEU A 660 21.75 16.07 4.97
CA LEU A 660 21.78 15.51 6.32
C LEU A 660 23.08 14.74 6.53
N ASP A 661 23.74 15.00 7.65
CA ASP A 661 24.83 14.16 8.15
C ASP A 661 24.27 13.18 9.18
N LEU A 662 24.06 11.93 8.74
CA LEU A 662 23.52 10.86 9.59
C LEU A 662 24.45 10.47 10.75
N SER A 663 25.72 10.89 10.73
CA SER A 663 26.68 10.64 11.81
C SER A 663 26.65 11.70 12.92
N SER A 664 25.94 12.81 12.70
CA SER A 664 25.83 13.88 13.68
C SER A 664 24.94 13.50 14.86
N ASN A 665 25.38 13.87 16.07
CA ASN A 665 24.59 13.71 17.30
C ASN A 665 23.22 14.42 17.22
N ALA A 666 23.08 15.46 16.40
CA ALA A 666 21.81 16.15 16.18
C ALA A 666 20.72 15.23 15.58
N MET A 667 21.12 14.16 14.89
CA MET A 667 20.23 13.19 14.24
C MET A 667 19.85 12.01 15.15
N ALA A 668 20.18 12.08 16.44
CA ALA A 668 19.80 11.04 17.39
C ALA A 668 18.29 10.97 17.60
N ASP A 669 17.77 9.76 17.74
CA ASP A 669 16.41 9.52 18.22
C ASP A 669 16.47 8.79 19.55
N LEU A 670 15.91 9.43 20.58
CA LEU A 670 15.93 8.97 21.97
C LEU A 670 14.56 8.44 22.42
N ASN A 671 13.58 8.38 21.52
CA ASN A 671 12.23 7.95 21.85
C ASN A 671 12.10 6.43 21.99
N GLN A 672 12.99 5.66 21.37
CA GLN A 672 12.99 4.19 21.43
C GLN A 672 14.39 3.58 21.30
N LEU A 673 14.51 2.30 21.66
CA LEU A 673 15.74 1.52 21.51
C LEU A 673 15.74 0.75 20.19
N TYR A 674 16.76 0.96 19.37
CA TYR A 674 16.86 0.36 18.03
C TYR A 674 17.55 -1.00 17.96
N ASN A 675 17.91 -1.58 19.11
CA ASN A 675 18.51 -2.91 19.22
C ASN A 675 17.48 -4.03 19.48
N GLY A 676 16.19 -3.70 19.58
CA GLY A 676 15.10 -4.65 19.79
C GLY A 676 14.60 -5.33 18.52
N THR A 677 13.77 -6.36 18.67
CA THR A 677 13.15 -7.11 17.56
C THR A 677 11.87 -6.47 17.01
N GLY A 678 11.40 -5.37 17.61
CA GLY A 678 10.12 -4.73 17.28
C GLY A 678 10.13 -3.22 17.48
N THR A 679 10.99 -2.52 16.74
CA THR A 679 10.94 -1.05 16.67
C THR A 679 9.81 -0.59 15.75
N SER A 680 9.34 0.64 15.95
CA SER A 680 8.25 1.22 15.18
C SER A 680 8.68 2.47 14.42
N ILE A 681 8.16 2.63 13.20
CA ILE A 681 8.24 3.89 12.46
C ILE A 681 7.07 4.76 12.91
N VAL A 682 7.37 5.93 13.48
CA VAL A 682 6.41 6.92 13.95
C VAL A 682 6.42 8.10 12.98
N TRP A 683 5.25 8.47 12.49
CA TRP A 683 5.08 9.60 11.58
C TRP A 683 3.71 10.25 11.80
N SER A 684 3.57 11.53 11.44
CA SER A 684 2.37 12.30 11.76
C SER A 684 1.22 12.03 10.79
N PRO A 685 0.00 11.67 11.26
CA PRO A 685 -1.17 11.54 10.39
C PRO A 685 -1.60 12.87 9.75
N ASN A 686 -1.05 14.00 10.20
CA ASN A 686 -1.26 15.32 9.61
C ASN A 686 -0.24 15.67 8.50
N ALA A 687 0.82 14.88 8.32
CA ALA A 687 1.82 15.10 7.26
C ALA A 687 1.21 15.22 5.85
N PRO A 688 0.24 14.36 5.44
CA PRO A 688 -0.40 14.47 4.12
C PRO A 688 -1.12 15.81 3.94
N ARG A 689 -1.79 16.30 5.00
CA ARG A 689 -2.51 17.59 4.98
C ARG A 689 -1.53 18.74 4.86
N ARG A 690 -0.46 18.72 5.65
CA ARG A 690 0.59 19.74 5.58
C ARG A 690 1.19 19.84 4.17
N GLN A 691 1.40 18.69 3.50
CA GLN A 691 1.91 18.68 2.14
C GLN A 691 0.89 19.18 1.11
N LEU A 692 -0.37 18.74 1.21
CA LEU A 692 -1.43 19.11 0.27
C LEU A 692 -1.84 20.59 0.37
N TYR A 693 -1.87 21.14 1.59
CA TYR A 693 -2.28 22.53 1.83
C TYR A 693 -1.12 23.53 1.75
N ASN A 694 0.08 23.07 1.37
CA ASN A 694 1.24 23.93 1.22
C ASN A 694 1.10 24.85 -0.01
N SER A 695 1.00 26.15 0.23
CA SER A 695 0.89 27.17 -0.82
C SER A 695 2.16 27.32 -1.68
N SER A 696 3.29 26.74 -1.25
CA SER A 696 4.59 26.82 -1.94
C SER A 696 4.78 25.72 -3.01
N VAL A 697 3.81 24.81 -3.18
CA VAL A 697 3.89 23.77 -4.22
C VAL A 697 3.91 24.45 -5.60
N PRO A 698 4.87 24.11 -6.49
CA PRO A 698 4.94 24.69 -7.82
C PRO A 698 3.66 24.47 -8.63
N LEU A 699 3.19 25.53 -9.31
CA LEU A 699 1.98 25.46 -10.15
C LEU A 699 2.10 24.41 -11.27
N SER A 700 3.31 24.13 -11.76
CA SER A 700 3.55 23.08 -12.77
C SER A 700 3.17 21.69 -12.25
N SER A 701 3.52 21.37 -10.99
CA SER A 701 3.13 20.12 -10.33
C SER A 701 1.61 20.04 -10.11
N ILE A 702 0.97 21.18 -9.79
CA ILE A 702 -0.49 21.26 -9.63
C ILE A 702 -1.21 21.02 -10.96
N VAL A 703 -0.77 21.65 -12.04
CA VAL A 703 -1.30 21.45 -13.40
C VAL A 703 -1.14 19.98 -13.83
N LEU A 704 0.04 19.39 -13.61
CA LEU A 704 0.27 17.97 -13.87
C LEU A 704 -0.70 17.09 -13.07
N GLY A 705 -0.87 17.36 -11.78
CA GLY A 705 -1.78 16.62 -10.91
C GLY A 705 -3.23 16.66 -11.39
N MET A 706 -3.72 17.82 -11.82
CA MET A 706 -5.07 17.94 -12.39
C MET A 706 -5.22 17.16 -13.70
N ARG A 707 -4.20 17.16 -14.57
CA ARG A 707 -4.20 16.40 -15.84
C ARG A 707 -4.13 14.89 -15.65
N GLN A 708 -3.70 14.42 -14.48
CA GLN A 708 -3.68 13.00 -14.11
C GLN A 708 -4.88 12.58 -13.26
N MET A 709 -5.70 13.54 -12.81
CA MET A 709 -6.86 13.28 -11.98
C MET A 709 -7.98 12.68 -12.84
N ASN A 710 -8.66 11.65 -12.31
CA ASN A 710 -9.90 11.16 -12.90
C ASN A 710 -10.93 12.30 -12.95
N PRO A 711 -11.49 12.66 -14.13
CA PRO A 711 -12.44 13.76 -14.26
C PRO A 711 -13.66 13.67 -13.34
N CYS A 712 -14.13 12.46 -13.00
CA CYS A 712 -15.25 12.27 -12.09
C CYS A 712 -14.92 12.71 -10.64
N MET A 713 -13.64 12.83 -10.29
CA MET A 713 -13.18 13.25 -8.96
C MET A 713 -13.01 14.76 -8.82
N LEU A 714 -13.05 15.53 -9.92
CA LEU A 714 -12.84 16.98 -9.91
C LEU A 714 -13.77 17.71 -8.92
N PRO A 715 -15.10 17.46 -8.89
CA PRO A 715 -15.98 18.21 -7.99
C PRO A 715 -15.77 17.91 -6.50
N TRP A 716 -14.98 16.88 -6.20
CA TRP A 716 -14.60 16.51 -4.84
C TRP A 716 -13.35 17.25 -4.34
N MET A 717 -12.72 18.11 -5.14
CA MET A 717 -11.73 19.07 -4.63
C MET A 717 -12.43 20.04 -3.68
N PHE A 718 -11.94 20.14 -2.45
CA PHE A 718 -12.62 20.94 -1.43
C PHE A 718 -12.25 22.42 -1.58
N THR A 719 -13.04 23.13 -2.37
CA THR A 719 -12.94 24.57 -2.56
C THR A 719 -14.32 25.12 -2.88
N GLN A 720 -14.58 26.34 -2.43
CA GLN A 720 -15.77 27.09 -2.80
C GLN A 720 -15.39 28.08 -3.91
N TYR A 721 -15.81 27.76 -5.14
CA TYR A 721 -15.51 28.57 -6.30
C TYR A 721 -16.10 29.99 -6.17
N CYS A 722 -15.28 30.97 -6.50
CA CYS A 722 -15.65 32.39 -6.52
C CYS A 722 -16.00 32.85 -7.93
N TYR A 723 -15.28 32.31 -8.92
CA TYR A 723 -15.35 32.72 -10.31
C TYR A 723 -15.35 31.50 -11.23
N LEU A 724 -16.06 31.62 -12.35
CA LEU A 724 -16.02 30.60 -13.39
C LEU A 724 -14.69 30.67 -14.15
N ASP A 725 -14.26 31.88 -14.50
CA ASP A 725 -13.17 32.18 -15.43
C ASP A 725 -12.06 33.03 -14.80
N PHE A 726 -10.85 32.96 -15.37
CA PHE A 726 -9.69 33.74 -14.88
C PHE A 726 -9.88 35.25 -15.01
N ASP A 727 -10.64 35.72 -16.00
CA ASP A 727 -10.97 37.14 -16.20
C ASP A 727 -11.99 37.66 -15.16
N ARG A 728 -12.61 36.75 -14.39
CA ARG A 728 -13.65 37.05 -13.38
C ARG A 728 -14.90 37.67 -14.01
N SER A 729 -15.21 37.28 -15.25
CA SER A 729 -16.40 37.72 -15.98
C SER A 729 -17.69 37.17 -15.36
N TRP A 730 -17.64 35.96 -14.80
CA TRP A 730 -18.80 35.34 -14.14
C TRP A 730 -18.50 34.98 -12.69
N THR A 731 -19.43 35.36 -11.81
CA THR A 731 -19.33 35.11 -10.37
C THR A 731 -20.17 33.90 -9.94
N MET A 732 -19.71 33.19 -8.90
CA MET A 732 -20.28 31.90 -8.48
C MET A 732 -20.64 31.81 -7.00
N ALA A 733 -20.26 32.77 -6.15
CA ALA A 733 -20.49 32.63 -4.72
C ALA A 733 -22.00 32.63 -4.38
N SER A 734 -22.41 31.72 -3.48
CA SER A 734 -23.81 31.56 -3.06
C SER A 734 -24.40 32.78 -2.32
N THR A 735 -23.55 33.67 -1.78
CA THR A 735 -23.97 34.90 -1.11
C THR A 735 -23.12 36.10 -1.50
N THR A 736 -23.71 37.30 -1.48
CA THR A 736 -23.03 38.56 -1.77
C THR A 736 -21.86 38.85 -0.82
N ASN A 737 -22.02 38.53 0.47
CA ASN A 737 -20.97 38.70 1.47
C ASN A 737 -19.77 37.80 1.16
N ARG A 738 -20.02 36.55 0.75
CA ARG A 738 -18.95 35.66 0.31
C ARG A 738 -18.27 36.16 -0.97
N GLN A 739 -19.05 36.63 -1.95
CA GLN A 739 -18.48 37.22 -3.17
C GLN A 739 -17.55 38.41 -2.87
N THR A 740 -17.84 39.17 -1.80
CA THR A 740 -16.97 40.25 -1.34
C THR A 740 -15.67 39.71 -0.75
N ARG A 741 -15.72 38.63 0.05
CA ARG A 741 -14.50 37.96 0.58
C ARG A 741 -13.62 37.36 -0.53
N CYS A 742 -14.22 36.87 -1.62
CA CYS A 742 -13.48 36.31 -2.77
C CYS A 742 -12.43 37.26 -3.36
N LYS A 743 -12.60 38.58 -3.20
CA LYS A 743 -11.62 39.58 -3.65
C LYS A 743 -10.26 39.44 -2.95
N GLN A 744 -10.20 38.81 -1.78
CA GLN A 744 -8.97 38.54 -1.05
C GLN A 744 -8.23 37.28 -1.57
N TYR A 745 -8.84 36.50 -2.47
CA TYR A 745 -8.35 35.18 -2.89
C TYR A 745 -7.98 35.12 -4.37
N THR A 746 -7.82 36.27 -5.03
CA THR A 746 -7.58 36.34 -6.48
C THR A 746 -6.25 35.71 -6.92
N GLU A 747 -5.28 35.61 -6.01
CA GLU A 747 -3.99 34.96 -6.29
C GLU A 747 -4.04 33.42 -6.25
N ASN A 748 -5.15 32.84 -5.76
CA ASN A 748 -5.31 31.41 -5.56
C ASN A 748 -6.13 30.78 -6.70
N ALA A 749 -5.50 29.95 -7.54
CA ALA A 749 -6.19 29.26 -8.64
C ALA A 749 -7.36 28.36 -8.17
N ALA A 750 -7.37 27.90 -6.92
CA ALA A 750 -8.42 27.01 -6.42
C ALA A 750 -9.80 27.69 -6.32
N VAL A 751 -9.90 29.02 -6.40
CA VAL A 751 -11.20 29.71 -6.40
C VAL A 751 -11.78 29.92 -7.81
N TYR A 752 -11.07 29.48 -8.86
CA TYR A 752 -11.45 29.60 -10.25
C TYR A 752 -11.81 28.22 -10.82
N LEU A 753 -13.04 28.05 -11.33
CA LEU A 753 -13.46 26.76 -11.89
C LEU A 753 -12.78 26.46 -13.24
N GLU A 754 -12.34 27.49 -13.97
CA GLU A 754 -11.57 27.35 -15.21
C GLU A 754 -10.27 26.57 -15.01
N ALA A 755 -9.55 26.77 -13.90
CA ALA A 755 -8.27 26.10 -13.63
C ALA A 755 -8.34 24.57 -13.79
N PRO A 756 -9.25 23.86 -13.10
CA PRO A 756 -9.37 22.43 -13.29
C PRO A 756 -10.06 22.03 -14.59
N LEU A 757 -11.05 22.79 -15.10
CA LEU A 757 -11.74 22.43 -16.36
C LEU A 757 -10.80 22.45 -17.57
N ARG A 758 -9.87 23.41 -17.64
CA ARG A 758 -8.83 23.49 -18.68
C ARG A 758 -7.82 22.34 -18.63
N ASN A 759 -7.69 21.69 -17.48
CA ASN A 759 -6.64 20.73 -17.19
C ASN A 759 -7.19 19.32 -16.93
N MET A 760 -8.44 19.03 -17.31
CA MET A 760 -8.98 17.68 -17.26
C MET A 760 -8.36 16.79 -18.34
N GLN A 761 -8.15 15.52 -18.00
CA GLN A 761 -7.59 14.54 -18.93
C GLN A 761 -8.54 14.21 -20.09
N ASP A 762 -9.84 14.05 -19.79
CA ASP A 762 -10.84 13.54 -20.74
C ASP A 762 -12.23 14.15 -20.47
N TRP A 763 -12.71 14.95 -21.41
CA TRP A 763 -14.05 15.57 -21.38
C TRP A 763 -15.18 14.56 -21.60
N GLY A 764 -14.94 13.45 -22.29
CA GLY A 764 -15.92 12.38 -22.47
C GLY A 764 -16.24 11.67 -21.16
N VAL A 765 -15.23 11.39 -20.34
CA VAL A 765 -15.42 10.83 -18.99
C VAL A 765 -16.13 11.84 -18.07
N TRP A 766 -15.76 13.12 -18.15
CA TRP A 766 -16.50 14.18 -17.45
C TRP A 766 -17.98 14.18 -17.82
N GLN A 767 -18.30 14.07 -19.11
CA GLN A 767 -19.69 14.08 -19.58
C GLN A 767 -20.50 12.89 -19.04
N GLN A 768 -19.88 11.72 -18.87
CA GLN A 768 -20.54 10.54 -18.29
C GLN A 768 -20.89 10.71 -16.81
N CYS A 769 -20.06 11.40 -16.04
CA CYS A 769 -20.24 11.57 -14.59
C CYS A 769 -21.01 12.84 -14.21
N TRP A 770 -20.70 13.97 -14.87
CA TRP A 770 -21.14 15.30 -14.45
C TRP A 770 -21.69 16.14 -15.60
N GLY A 771 -21.78 15.60 -16.82
CA GLY A 771 -22.20 16.34 -18.02
C GLY A 771 -23.54 17.05 -17.86
N THR A 772 -24.57 16.31 -17.44
CA THR A 772 -25.92 16.87 -17.19
C THR A 772 -25.89 17.98 -16.14
N SER A 773 -25.15 17.78 -15.04
CA SER A 773 -25.01 18.78 -13.98
C SER A 773 -24.27 20.03 -14.45
N PHE A 774 -23.21 19.87 -15.23
CA PHE A 774 -22.44 20.96 -15.80
C PHE A 774 -23.27 21.75 -16.82
N ASP A 775 -24.05 21.05 -17.63
CA ASP A 775 -24.92 21.66 -18.63
C ASP A 775 -25.99 22.54 -17.97
N ILE A 776 -26.68 22.01 -16.95
CA ILE A 776 -27.70 22.76 -16.19
C ILE A 776 -27.07 23.90 -15.38
N GLY A 777 -25.99 23.63 -14.65
CA GLY A 777 -25.35 24.61 -13.77
C GLY A 777 -24.73 25.79 -14.52
N PHE A 778 -24.16 25.53 -15.71
CA PHE A 778 -23.30 26.49 -16.42
C PHE A 778 -23.63 26.60 -17.91
N ALA A 779 -23.54 25.49 -18.67
CA ALA A 779 -23.46 25.57 -20.12
C ALA A 779 -24.71 26.18 -20.77
N GLN A 780 -25.92 25.87 -20.27
CA GLN A 780 -27.18 26.42 -20.78
C GLN A 780 -27.20 27.95 -20.73
N TYR A 781 -26.74 28.56 -19.63
CA TYR A 781 -26.65 30.02 -19.53
C TYR A 781 -25.53 30.58 -20.41
N LEU A 782 -24.34 29.97 -20.38
CA LEU A 782 -23.19 30.43 -21.17
C LEU A 782 -23.46 30.40 -22.68
N GLN A 783 -24.26 29.45 -23.15
CA GLN A 783 -24.68 29.36 -24.55
C GLN A 783 -25.52 30.56 -25.03
N THR A 784 -26.13 31.32 -24.12
CA THR A 784 -26.92 32.51 -24.47
C THR A 784 -26.05 33.69 -24.93
N THR A 785 -24.79 33.74 -24.52
CA THR A 785 -23.86 34.84 -24.83
C THR A 785 -22.76 34.41 -25.79
N GLN A 786 -22.23 35.33 -26.60
CA GLN A 786 -21.09 35.02 -27.48
C GLN A 786 -19.82 34.71 -26.68
N GLN A 787 -19.56 35.49 -25.62
CA GLN A 787 -18.41 35.29 -24.73
C GLN A 787 -18.44 33.90 -24.07
N GLY A 788 -19.61 33.46 -23.58
CA GLY A 788 -19.77 32.13 -22.97
C GLY A 788 -19.56 30.98 -23.95
N ARG A 789 -20.08 31.08 -25.19
CA ARG A 789 -19.84 30.06 -26.24
C ARG A 789 -18.36 29.93 -26.59
N SER A 790 -17.65 31.05 -26.71
CA SER A 790 -16.20 31.06 -26.95
C SER A 790 -15.43 30.44 -25.79
N TRP A 791 -15.78 30.79 -24.55
CA TRP A 791 -15.15 30.23 -23.35
C TRP A 791 -15.35 28.71 -23.25
N LEU A 792 -16.58 28.20 -23.47
CA LEU A 792 -16.87 26.77 -23.47
C LEU A 792 -16.03 26.01 -24.51
N THR A 793 -15.87 26.57 -25.70
CA THR A 793 -15.06 25.95 -26.76
C THR A 793 -13.58 25.92 -26.37
N ASN A 794 -13.09 27.03 -25.82
CA ASN A 794 -11.69 27.19 -25.44
C ASN A 794 -11.28 26.28 -24.27
N VAL A 795 -12.16 26.12 -23.27
CA VAL A 795 -11.87 25.28 -22.09
C VAL A 795 -11.83 23.80 -22.47
N GLN A 796 -12.67 23.38 -23.43
CA GLN A 796 -12.76 22.00 -23.91
C GLN A 796 -11.63 21.61 -24.88
N SER A 797 -11.09 22.58 -25.62
CA SER A 797 -10.06 22.35 -26.64
C SER A 797 -8.62 22.66 -26.18
N ASN A 798 -8.42 22.89 -24.87
CA ASN A 798 -7.12 23.25 -24.32
C ASN A 798 -6.09 22.12 -24.51
N THR A 799 -5.02 22.40 -25.25
CA THR A 799 -3.91 21.46 -25.52
C THR A 799 -2.55 22.05 -25.13
N ASN A 800 -2.56 23.13 -24.35
CA ASN A 800 -1.36 23.84 -23.90
C ASN A 800 -0.37 22.91 -23.20
N SER A 801 0.93 23.20 -23.34
CA SER A 801 1.95 22.59 -22.49
C SER A 801 1.74 23.00 -21.02
N ILE A 802 2.37 22.28 -20.08
CA ILE A 802 2.28 22.61 -18.65
C ILE A 802 2.86 24.02 -18.41
N ASP A 803 3.98 24.35 -19.06
CA ASP A 803 4.64 25.65 -18.89
C ASP A 803 3.81 26.80 -19.47
N ASP A 804 3.18 26.60 -20.63
CA ASP A 804 2.29 27.61 -21.24
C ASP A 804 1.04 27.85 -20.38
N GLU A 805 0.47 26.79 -19.81
CA GLU A 805 -0.68 26.90 -18.92
C GLU A 805 -0.33 27.69 -17.64
N VAL A 806 0.82 27.38 -17.03
CA VAL A 806 1.32 28.12 -15.86
C VAL A 806 1.60 29.58 -16.21
N ALA A 807 2.13 29.86 -17.41
CA ALA A 807 2.34 31.22 -17.87
C ALA A 807 1.02 32.01 -18.01
N ILE A 808 -0.06 31.37 -18.47
CA ILE A 808 -1.40 31.98 -18.52
C ILE A 808 -1.89 32.31 -17.11
N TRP A 809 -1.76 31.38 -16.16
CA TRP A 809 -2.18 31.61 -14.77
C TRP A 809 -1.44 32.82 -14.17
N ARG A 810 -0.12 32.89 -14.36
CA ARG A 810 0.71 34.00 -13.88
C ARG A 810 0.33 35.35 -14.49
N ARG A 811 -0.07 35.38 -15.77
CA ARG A 811 -0.58 36.61 -16.43
C ARG A 811 -1.87 37.13 -15.79
N HIS A 812 -2.68 36.25 -15.19
CA HIS A 812 -3.89 36.62 -14.45
C HIS A 812 -3.63 36.89 -12.95
N GLY A 813 -2.36 37.00 -12.53
CA GLY A 813 -1.99 37.28 -11.15
C GLY A 813 -2.12 36.07 -10.22
N ILE A 814 -2.29 34.86 -10.75
CA ILE A 814 -2.39 33.63 -9.97
C ILE A 814 -0.98 33.16 -9.61
N THR A 815 -0.72 32.99 -8.31
CA THR A 815 0.60 32.64 -7.79
C THR A 815 0.64 31.32 -7.04
N MET A 816 -0.51 30.85 -6.54
CA MET A 816 -0.64 29.68 -5.69
C MET A 816 -1.91 28.87 -5.99
N PHE A 817 -1.96 27.65 -5.47
CA PHE A 817 -3.16 26.80 -5.48
C PHE A 817 -3.32 26.17 -4.10
N GLN A 818 -4.34 26.59 -3.35
CA GLN A 818 -4.60 26.12 -1.99
C GLN A 818 -6.07 25.76 -1.80
N LEU A 819 -6.31 24.52 -1.38
CA LEU A 819 -7.64 23.99 -1.07
C LEU A 819 -8.07 24.36 0.35
N GLN A 820 -9.37 24.23 0.64
CA GLN A 820 -9.94 24.43 1.97
C GLN A 820 -9.74 23.19 2.86
N TRP A 821 -9.69 23.40 4.17
CA TRP A 821 -9.61 22.31 5.16
C TRP A 821 -10.92 21.52 5.20
N GLN A 822 -10.83 20.19 5.39
CA GLN A 822 -11.99 19.32 5.49
C GLN A 822 -11.69 18.04 6.29
N ASN A 823 -12.74 17.34 6.71
CA ASN A 823 -12.65 16.03 7.37
C ASN A 823 -13.47 14.90 6.71
N TYR A 824 -14.08 15.12 5.53
CA TYR A 824 -14.76 14.05 4.77
C TYR A 824 -13.84 13.16 3.94
N LYS A 825 -12.55 13.46 3.90
CA LYS A 825 -11.49 12.66 3.26
C LYS A 825 -10.32 12.51 4.19
N THR A 826 -9.90 11.27 4.34
CA THR A 826 -8.58 10.91 4.80
C THR A 826 -7.61 11.11 3.64
N MET A 827 -6.62 11.97 3.82
CA MET A 827 -5.63 12.27 2.77
C MET A 827 -4.60 11.15 2.71
N GLY A 828 -4.48 10.49 1.56
CA GLY A 828 -3.48 9.45 1.35
C GLY A 828 -2.10 10.04 1.09
N MET A 829 -1.06 9.32 1.51
CA MET A 829 0.34 9.68 1.29
C MET A 829 1.18 8.41 1.30
N GLU A 830 1.99 8.23 0.27
CA GLU A 830 3.05 7.24 0.24
C GLU A 830 4.36 8.01 0.25
N ASP A 831 5.12 7.86 1.33
CA ASP A 831 6.39 8.57 1.51
C ASP A 831 7.53 7.57 1.63
N SER A 832 8.61 7.84 0.92
CA SER A 832 9.75 6.96 0.85
C SER A 832 11.03 7.72 0.55
N PHE A 833 12.14 7.20 1.06
CA PHE A 833 13.48 7.65 0.71
C PHE A 833 14.19 6.58 -0.11
N THR A 834 15.19 6.94 -0.89
CA THR A 834 15.91 6.00 -1.76
C THR A 834 17.34 5.80 -1.28
N ILE A 835 17.74 4.53 -1.14
CA ILE A 835 19.14 4.14 -0.97
C ILE A 835 19.69 3.72 -2.33
N THR A 836 20.78 4.36 -2.76
CA THR A 836 21.50 3.99 -3.98
C THR A 836 22.77 3.23 -3.61
N SER A 837 22.88 1.99 -4.07
CA SER A 837 24.08 1.16 -3.88
C SER A 837 25.25 1.62 -4.75
N ALA A 838 26.45 1.08 -4.48
CA ALA A 838 27.65 1.33 -5.28
C ALA A 838 27.53 0.90 -6.76
N LEU A 839 26.57 0.03 -7.09
CA LEU A 839 26.28 -0.38 -8.47
C LEU A 839 25.34 0.59 -9.20
N GLY A 840 24.90 1.67 -8.55
CA GLY A 840 23.91 2.61 -9.08
C GLY A 840 22.46 2.09 -8.99
N TYR A 841 22.24 0.94 -8.34
CA TYR A 841 20.90 0.42 -8.09
C TYR A 841 20.24 1.18 -6.93
N SER A 842 19.10 1.78 -7.22
CA SER A 842 18.30 2.56 -6.28
C SER A 842 17.14 1.73 -5.72
N SER A 843 16.98 1.79 -4.41
CA SER A 843 15.93 1.11 -3.67
C SER A 843 15.18 2.07 -2.76
N SER A 844 13.88 2.23 -3.01
CA SER A 844 12.97 2.98 -2.15
C SER A 844 12.61 2.24 -0.84
N LEU A 845 12.74 2.90 0.31
CA LEU A 845 12.35 2.44 1.62
C LEU A 845 11.28 3.37 2.18
N THR A 846 10.22 2.78 2.74
CA THR A 846 9.05 3.52 3.22
C THR A 846 9.37 4.33 4.48
N LEU A 847 8.93 5.59 4.50
CA LEU A 847 8.94 6.52 5.64
C LEU A 847 7.58 6.55 6.36
N GLY A 848 6.51 6.51 5.58
CA GLY A 848 5.14 6.58 6.05
C GLY A 848 4.20 6.21 4.91
N ASP A 849 3.09 5.55 5.24
CA ASP A 849 2.21 5.03 4.21
C ASP A 849 0.75 4.99 4.64
N PHE A 850 -0.02 5.97 4.17
CA PHE A 850 -1.39 6.23 4.60
C PHE A 850 -2.40 6.20 3.45
N GLY A 851 -3.49 5.48 3.67
CA GLY A 851 -4.47 5.20 2.62
C GLY A 851 -5.43 6.37 2.52
N GLY A 852 -5.59 6.91 1.32
CA GLY A 852 -6.63 7.90 1.07
C GLY A 852 -8.01 7.24 1.09
N ASN A 853 -8.99 7.85 1.74
CA ASN A 853 -10.37 7.34 1.77
C ASN A 853 -11.40 8.45 1.96
N TYR A 854 -12.64 8.21 1.56
CA TYR A 854 -13.79 9.11 1.74
C TYR A 854 -14.65 8.63 2.91
N HIS A 855 -15.07 9.57 3.74
CA HIS A 855 -15.87 9.36 4.96
C HIS A 855 -17.04 10.34 4.99
N VAL A 856 -17.80 10.42 3.90
CA VAL A 856 -18.89 11.40 3.71
C VAL A 856 -20.03 11.27 4.74
N ALA A 857 -20.18 10.10 5.37
CA ALA A 857 -21.14 9.85 6.44
C ALA A 857 -20.63 10.24 7.84
N GLN A 858 -19.32 10.24 8.08
CA GLN A 858 -18.75 10.52 9.42
C GLN A 858 -18.30 11.97 9.59
N GLN A 859 -18.29 12.74 8.51
CA GLN A 859 -17.71 14.06 8.46
C GLN A 859 -18.60 15.13 9.12
N THR A 860 -17.97 16.20 9.59
CA THR A 860 -18.67 17.36 10.17
C THR A 860 -18.45 18.64 9.37
N SER A 861 -17.41 18.67 8.52
CA SER A 861 -17.00 19.84 7.72
C SER A 861 -18.02 20.30 6.68
N MET A 862 -18.86 19.41 6.15
CA MET A 862 -19.87 19.76 5.14
C MET A 862 -21.00 20.64 5.68
N ARG A 863 -21.16 20.76 7.01
CA ARG A 863 -22.03 21.77 7.62
C ARG A 863 -21.55 23.18 7.24
N MET A 864 -20.24 23.40 7.17
CA MET A 864 -19.65 24.69 6.76
C MET A 864 -19.83 24.94 5.26
N TYR A 865 -19.54 23.91 4.46
CA TYR A 865 -19.82 23.86 3.02
C TYR A 865 -19.76 22.42 2.50
N TRP A 866 -20.81 21.96 1.82
CA TRP A 866 -20.98 20.57 1.43
C TRP A 866 -20.32 20.13 0.12
N THR A 867 -19.37 20.91 -0.41
CA THR A 867 -18.62 20.67 -1.67
C THR A 867 -19.33 21.03 -2.97
N PHE A 868 -18.53 21.22 -4.04
CA PHE A 868 -19.02 21.49 -5.39
C PHE A 868 -19.72 20.27 -6.02
N ALA A 869 -19.33 19.05 -5.64
CA ALA A 869 -20.04 17.83 -6.04
C ALA A 869 -21.52 17.86 -5.62
N SER A 870 -21.80 18.35 -4.40
CA SER A 870 -23.17 18.49 -3.89
C SER A 870 -23.93 19.62 -4.57
N ASP A 871 -23.26 20.72 -4.94
CA ASP A 871 -23.89 21.78 -5.75
C ASP A 871 -24.31 21.26 -7.13
N LEU A 872 -23.46 20.46 -7.80
CA LEU A 872 -23.76 19.81 -9.08
C LEU A 872 -24.88 18.76 -8.98
N TRP A 873 -24.86 17.94 -7.93
CA TRP A 873 -25.96 17.01 -7.64
C TRP A 873 -27.27 17.76 -7.39
N GLY A 874 -27.21 18.84 -6.61
CA GLY A 874 -28.34 19.69 -6.27
C GLY A 874 -29.06 20.19 -7.52
N VAL A 875 -28.34 20.84 -8.44
CA VAL A 875 -28.95 21.40 -9.65
C VAL A 875 -29.44 20.37 -10.66
N SER A 876 -28.87 19.16 -10.67
CA SER A 876 -29.26 18.11 -11.63
C SER A 876 -30.47 17.29 -11.17
N THR A 877 -30.78 17.30 -9.88
CA THR A 877 -31.81 16.45 -9.29
C THR A 877 -33.10 17.24 -9.06
N ASN A 878 -34.20 16.82 -9.69
CA ASN A 878 -35.52 17.46 -9.54
C ASN A 878 -36.13 17.35 -8.13
N ALA A 879 -35.58 16.49 -7.28
CA ALA A 879 -36.01 16.36 -5.89
C ALA A 879 -35.49 17.49 -4.98
N THR A 880 -34.51 18.29 -5.44
CA THR A 880 -33.97 19.40 -4.64
C THR A 880 -34.67 20.71 -4.98
N TRP A 881 -34.60 21.68 -4.07
CA TRP A 881 -35.18 23.02 -4.30
C TRP A 881 -34.47 23.83 -5.40
N ILE A 882 -33.28 23.40 -5.83
CA ILE A 882 -32.50 24.06 -6.88
C ILE A 882 -32.39 23.23 -8.17
N GLY A 883 -33.18 22.17 -8.31
CA GLY A 883 -33.25 21.36 -9.53
C GLY A 883 -33.53 22.23 -10.77
N GLY A 884 -32.72 22.08 -11.81
CA GLY A 884 -32.82 22.84 -13.06
C GLY A 884 -32.35 24.30 -12.98
N LYS A 885 -31.63 24.71 -11.92
CA LYS A 885 -31.13 26.08 -11.73
C LYS A 885 -29.65 26.22 -12.10
N SER A 886 -29.22 27.45 -12.39
CA SER A 886 -27.84 27.77 -12.70
C SER A 886 -27.03 28.14 -11.45
N LEU A 887 -25.74 27.81 -11.45
CA LEU A 887 -24.79 28.17 -10.38
C LEU A 887 -24.06 29.51 -10.66
N LEU A 888 -24.42 30.21 -11.74
CA LEU A 888 -23.86 31.52 -12.09
C LEU A 888 -24.78 32.63 -11.60
N VAL A 889 -24.22 33.58 -10.84
CA VAL A 889 -24.98 34.69 -10.21
C VAL A 889 -25.68 35.56 -11.26
N ASP A 890 -25.04 35.77 -12.41
CA ASP A 890 -25.56 36.60 -13.50
C ASP A 890 -26.69 35.93 -14.30
N SER A 891 -27.03 34.67 -13.98
CA SER A 891 -28.12 33.94 -14.61
C SER A 891 -29.48 34.35 -14.02
N PRO A 892 -30.51 34.55 -14.84
CA PRO A 892 -31.87 34.79 -14.33
C PRO A 892 -32.44 33.58 -13.55
N LEU A 893 -31.82 32.41 -13.70
CA LEU A 893 -32.18 31.18 -12.99
C LEU A 893 -31.16 30.82 -11.91
N PHE A 894 -30.48 31.79 -11.31
CA PHE A 894 -29.51 31.54 -10.26
C PHE A 894 -30.13 30.77 -9.07
N ALA A 895 -29.47 29.68 -8.69
CA ALA A 895 -29.94 28.70 -7.72
C ALA A 895 -30.23 29.32 -6.35
N PHE A 896 -29.39 30.27 -5.90
CA PHE A 896 -29.46 30.82 -4.55
C PHE A 896 -30.23 32.14 -4.42
N THR A 897 -31.07 32.47 -5.41
CA THR A 897 -31.91 33.68 -5.37
C THR A 897 -33.01 33.60 -4.31
N ASN A 898 -33.73 32.46 -4.28
CA ASN A 898 -34.88 32.26 -3.38
C ASN A 898 -34.62 31.22 -2.27
N VAL A 899 -33.57 30.41 -2.44
CA VAL A 899 -33.21 29.30 -1.54
C VAL A 899 -31.78 29.55 -1.10
N SER A 900 -31.49 29.52 0.20
CA SER A 900 -30.11 29.66 0.67
C SER A 900 -29.35 28.33 0.56
N SER A 901 -28.01 28.37 0.51
CA SER A 901 -27.22 27.13 0.60
C SER A 901 -27.46 26.40 1.93
N GLU A 902 -27.68 27.13 3.03
CA GLU A 902 -28.10 26.58 4.33
C GLU A 902 -29.40 25.78 4.24
N MET A 903 -30.41 26.25 3.50
CA MET A 903 -31.68 25.54 3.29
C MET A 903 -31.47 24.16 2.67
N LEU A 904 -30.54 24.03 1.73
CA LEU A 904 -30.23 22.74 1.11
C LEU A 904 -29.57 21.75 2.08
N LEU A 905 -28.79 22.24 3.05
CA LEU A 905 -28.21 21.39 4.09
C LEU A 905 -29.29 20.78 4.98
N TYR A 906 -30.39 21.50 5.25
CA TYR A 906 -31.55 20.93 5.93
C TYR A 906 -32.30 19.93 5.04
N GLN A 907 -32.47 20.24 3.75
CA GLN A 907 -33.15 19.35 2.80
C GLN A 907 -32.47 17.97 2.69
N ASN A 908 -31.13 17.93 2.75
CA ASN A 908 -30.33 16.70 2.68
C ASN A 908 -29.90 16.16 4.05
N LEU A 909 -30.48 16.66 5.15
CA LEU A 909 -30.21 16.22 6.53
C LEU A 909 -28.76 16.37 7.02
N THR A 910 -27.88 17.08 6.29
CA THR A 910 -26.55 17.49 6.78
C THR A 910 -26.66 18.41 8.01
N LEU A 911 -27.72 19.21 8.04
CA LEU A 911 -28.18 19.95 9.21
C LEU A 911 -29.57 19.48 9.59
N ILE A 912 -29.83 19.40 10.89
CA ILE A 912 -31.10 18.96 11.45
C ILE A 912 -31.80 20.18 12.06
N GLN A 913 -33.12 20.28 11.87
CA GLN A 913 -33.94 21.31 12.52
C GLN A 913 -34.66 20.77 13.75
N PRO A 914 -34.82 21.59 14.81
CA PRO A 914 -34.22 22.92 14.99
C PRO A 914 -32.70 22.84 15.25
N LEU A 915 -31.96 23.90 14.92
CA LEU A 915 -30.54 23.98 15.29
C LEU A 915 -30.40 23.99 16.81
N ASN A 916 -29.40 23.26 17.31
CA ASN A 916 -29.02 23.34 18.71
C ASN A 916 -28.43 24.73 19.06
N ALA A 917 -28.41 25.08 20.34
CA ALA A 917 -27.98 26.39 20.81
C ALA A 917 -26.55 26.75 20.39
N GLY A 918 -25.63 25.77 20.40
CA GLY A 918 -24.24 25.95 19.98
C GLY A 918 -24.11 26.27 18.50
N LEU A 919 -24.85 25.57 17.63
CA LEU A 919 -24.89 25.88 16.20
C LEU A 919 -25.60 27.22 15.91
N LEU A 920 -26.57 27.63 16.73
CA LEU A 920 -27.17 28.97 16.65
C LEU A 920 -26.14 30.07 16.98
N VAL A 921 -25.33 29.88 18.03
CA VAL A 921 -24.24 30.79 18.38
C VAL A 921 -23.24 30.88 17.22
N LEU A 922 -22.81 29.74 16.69
CA LEU A 922 -21.91 29.70 15.54
C LEU A 922 -22.47 30.46 14.33
N ARG A 923 -23.73 30.17 13.98
CA ARG A 923 -24.44 30.81 12.86
C ARG A 923 -24.51 32.33 13.02
N SER A 924 -24.77 32.81 14.24
CA SER A 924 -24.84 34.24 14.54
C SER A 924 -23.47 34.94 14.54
N THR A 925 -22.40 34.20 14.87
CA THR A 925 -21.05 34.75 15.03
C THR A 925 -20.26 34.77 13.72
N ILE A 926 -20.30 33.68 12.95
CA ILE A 926 -19.50 33.52 11.72
C ILE A 926 -20.33 33.81 10.46
N GLY A 927 -21.60 33.40 10.45
CA GLY A 927 -22.50 33.53 9.31
C GLY A 927 -23.26 32.24 9.02
N PRO A 928 -24.14 32.25 8.00
CA PRO A 928 -24.97 31.10 7.68
C PRO A 928 -24.14 29.91 7.18
N PHE A 929 -24.58 28.71 7.53
CA PHE A 929 -24.00 27.46 7.06
C PHE A 929 -24.07 27.33 5.52
N GLY A 930 -23.21 26.50 4.95
CA GLY A 930 -23.12 26.33 3.50
C GLY A 930 -22.40 27.47 2.76
N CYS A 931 -21.77 28.43 3.48
CA CYS A 931 -20.94 29.48 2.89
C CYS A 931 -19.73 29.89 3.77
N ILE A 932 -19.36 29.04 4.73
CA ILE A 932 -18.24 29.26 5.66
C ILE A 932 -16.96 28.69 5.04
N ASP A 933 -15.90 29.49 4.97
CA ASP A 933 -14.61 29.09 4.40
C ASP A 933 -13.69 28.52 5.49
N MET A 934 -13.15 27.31 5.28
CA MET A 934 -12.22 26.67 6.23
C MET A 934 -10.80 26.65 5.65
N LYS A 935 -9.82 27.16 6.40
CA LYS A 935 -8.42 27.24 5.95
C LYS A 935 -7.50 26.45 6.87
N PHE A 936 -6.56 25.72 6.29
CA PHE A 936 -5.48 25.08 7.04
C PHE A 936 -4.38 26.12 7.33
N LEU A 937 -3.93 26.17 8.58
CA LEU A 937 -2.85 27.06 9.03
C LEU A 937 -1.61 26.22 9.33
N SER A 938 -0.52 26.48 8.61
CA SER A 938 0.77 25.83 8.85
C SER A 938 1.46 26.47 10.06
N PRO A 939 2.25 25.70 10.85
CA PRO A 939 3.10 26.26 11.89
C PRO A 939 4.03 27.35 11.31
N PRO A 940 4.22 28.48 12.01
CA PRO A 940 5.17 29.50 11.59
C PRO A 940 6.60 28.94 11.43
N ALA A 941 7.39 29.54 10.54
CA ALA A 941 8.76 29.10 10.27
C ALA A 941 9.66 29.28 11.51
N GLU A 942 9.42 30.33 12.29
CA GLU A 942 10.12 30.66 13.53
C GLU A 942 9.90 29.58 14.58
N LEU A 943 8.66 29.10 14.75
CA LEU A 943 8.33 28.03 15.68
C LEU A 943 8.97 26.70 15.26
N SER A 944 8.93 26.40 13.96
CA SER A 944 9.57 25.19 13.41
C SER A 944 11.08 25.21 13.60
N SER A 945 11.71 26.38 13.44
CA SER A 945 13.14 26.60 13.69
C SER A 945 13.51 26.44 15.16
N LEU A 946 12.70 26.99 16.08
CA LEU A 946 12.90 26.83 17.53
C LEU A 946 12.86 25.35 17.94
N TYR A 947 11.86 24.61 17.45
CA TYR A 947 11.74 23.18 17.72
C TYR A 947 12.97 22.40 17.23
N PHE A 948 13.43 22.67 16.00
CA PHE A 948 14.63 22.04 15.45
C PHE A 948 15.90 22.33 16.27
N GLN A 949 16.10 23.59 16.64
CA GLN A 949 17.24 24.01 17.45
C GLN A 949 17.23 23.36 18.83
N LEU A 950 16.05 23.24 19.45
CA LEU A 950 15.90 22.55 20.72
C LEU A 950 16.30 21.08 20.58
N MET A 951 15.70 20.35 19.62
CA MET A 951 15.98 18.93 19.39
C MET A 951 17.47 18.69 19.18
N SER A 952 18.09 19.47 18.30
CA SER A 952 19.53 19.38 18.02
C SER A 952 20.39 19.64 19.26
N THR A 953 20.08 20.70 20.02
CA THR A 953 20.85 21.08 21.22
C THR A 953 20.73 20.04 22.33
N VAL A 954 19.51 19.55 22.58
CA VAL A 954 19.24 18.54 23.60
C VAL A 954 19.89 17.21 23.20
N ASN A 955 19.73 16.76 21.96
CA ASN A 955 20.38 15.55 21.48
C ASN A 955 21.92 15.62 21.60
N ASN A 956 22.52 16.74 21.23
CA ASN A 956 23.95 16.97 21.40
C ASN A 956 24.37 16.92 22.88
N LEU A 957 23.60 17.53 23.78
CA LEU A 957 23.88 17.52 25.22
C LEU A 957 23.78 16.11 25.81
N LEU A 958 22.71 15.38 25.49
CA LEU A 958 22.45 14.04 26.04
C LEU A 958 23.47 13.00 25.55
N LEU A 959 24.02 13.17 24.35
CA LEU A 959 25.07 12.27 23.83
C LEU A 959 26.49 12.67 24.25
N SER A 960 26.72 13.93 24.65
CA SER A 960 28.03 14.40 25.08
C SER A 960 28.23 14.42 26.60
N ASN A 961 27.14 14.44 27.39
CA ASN A 961 27.17 14.55 28.83
C ASN A 961 26.28 13.50 29.51
N ILE A 962 26.92 12.51 30.15
CA ILE A 962 26.25 11.42 30.85
C ILE A 962 25.42 11.94 32.04
N SER A 963 25.88 12.97 32.76
CA SER A 963 25.14 13.55 33.89
C SER A 963 23.81 14.17 33.42
N ALA A 964 23.83 14.91 32.31
CA ALA A 964 22.63 15.48 31.72
C ALA A 964 21.67 14.38 31.21
N GLN A 965 22.22 13.27 30.70
CA GLN A 965 21.43 12.10 30.30
C GLN A 965 20.71 11.46 31.49
N GLU A 966 21.41 11.24 32.61
CA GLU A 966 20.82 10.69 33.83
C GLU A 966 19.74 11.61 34.41
N GLU A 967 19.91 12.93 34.35
CA GLU A 967 18.89 13.91 34.76
C GLU A 967 17.68 13.90 33.82
N TYR A 968 17.89 13.88 32.50
CA TYR A 968 16.82 13.83 31.51
C TYR A 968 15.92 12.58 31.69
N LEU A 969 16.53 11.43 31.98
CA LEU A 969 15.79 10.18 32.22
C LEU A 969 14.98 10.19 33.53
N LYS A 970 15.28 11.10 34.47
CA LYS A 970 14.51 11.29 35.71
C LYS A 970 13.27 12.16 35.52
N ILE A 971 13.18 12.93 34.45
CA ILE A 971 12.02 13.78 34.18
C ILE A 971 10.79 12.87 33.97
N PRO A 972 9.76 12.95 34.83
CA PRO A 972 8.64 12.05 34.77
C PRO A 972 7.83 12.28 33.49
N ARG A 973 7.55 11.20 32.78
CA ARG A 973 6.60 11.24 31.65
C ARG A 973 5.20 11.31 32.22
N LYS A 974 4.38 12.22 31.70
CA LYS A 974 2.99 12.36 32.13
C LYS A 974 2.07 11.66 31.13
N PRO A 975 1.32 10.62 31.54
CA PRO A 975 0.51 9.82 30.62
C PRO A 975 -0.74 10.55 30.14
N ARG A 976 -1.20 11.58 30.83
CA ARG A 976 -2.27 12.48 30.40
C ARG A 976 -2.23 13.80 31.19
N VAL A 977 -2.50 14.90 30.50
CA VAL A 977 -2.78 16.22 31.08
C VAL A 977 -4.18 16.62 30.62
N CYS A 978 -5.05 16.97 31.55
CA CYS A 978 -6.44 17.35 31.33
C CYS A 978 -6.62 18.79 31.81
N GLU A 979 -6.28 19.75 30.93
CA GLU A 979 -6.28 21.16 31.29
C GLU A 979 -7.72 21.70 31.41
N VAL A 980 -8.04 22.29 32.56
CA VAL A 980 -9.28 23.01 32.82
C VAL A 980 -8.94 24.34 33.48
N PRO A 981 -9.28 25.48 32.84
CA PRO A 981 -9.06 26.77 33.47
C PRO A 981 -9.81 26.91 34.83
N PRO A 982 -9.16 27.39 35.90
CA PRO A 982 -9.75 27.50 37.24
C PRO A 982 -11.02 28.34 37.31
N TYR A 983 -11.20 29.31 36.42
CA TYR A 983 -12.43 30.11 36.36
C TYR A 983 -13.63 29.31 35.84
N ILE A 984 -13.39 28.22 35.11
CA ILE A 984 -14.42 27.25 34.70
C ILE A 984 -14.57 26.18 35.78
N TYR A 985 -13.46 25.66 36.31
CA TYR A 985 -13.46 24.58 37.30
C TYR A 985 -14.11 24.99 38.64
N ASN A 986 -13.83 26.21 39.13
CA ASN A 986 -14.31 26.66 40.44
C ASN A 986 -15.75 27.21 40.42
N ASP A 987 -16.33 27.47 39.26
CA ASP A 987 -17.72 27.95 39.14
C ASP A 987 -18.66 26.78 38.81
N SER A 988 -19.36 26.28 39.82
CA SER A 988 -20.34 25.20 39.65
C SER A 988 -21.52 25.54 38.74
N ASN A 989 -21.73 26.82 38.41
CA ASN A 989 -22.77 27.25 37.48
C ASN A 989 -22.33 27.15 36.01
N VAL A 990 -21.04 26.97 35.75
CA VAL A 990 -20.51 26.82 34.39
C VAL A 990 -20.50 25.32 34.04
N GLN A 991 -21.29 24.97 33.03
CA GLN A 991 -21.34 23.63 32.46
C GLN A 991 -20.69 23.64 31.08
N ILE A 992 -19.95 22.60 30.77
CA ILE A 992 -19.31 22.43 29.47
C ILE A 992 -20.27 21.68 28.55
N THR A 993 -20.44 22.18 27.33
CA THR A 993 -21.27 21.57 26.29
C THR A 993 -20.49 21.48 24.99
N GLY A 994 -19.99 20.29 24.65
CA GLY A 994 -19.23 20.02 23.43
C GLY A 994 -17.84 20.69 23.37
N GLY A 995 -17.15 20.48 22.24
CA GLY A 995 -15.82 21.03 21.96
C GLY A 995 -15.54 21.19 20.46
N ASN A 996 -16.18 20.36 19.63
CA ASN A 996 -16.18 20.52 18.19
C ASN A 996 -17.17 21.61 17.75
N ILE A 997 -16.64 22.74 17.28
CA ILE A 997 -17.44 23.88 16.78
C ILE A 997 -18.42 23.48 15.66
N MET A 998 -18.14 22.42 14.89
CA MET A 998 -19.03 21.94 13.83
C MET A 998 -20.24 21.17 14.36
N CYS A 999 -20.26 20.83 15.65
CA CYS A 999 -21.28 20.02 16.31
C CYS A 999 -22.21 20.84 17.21
N GLY A 1000 -21.73 21.98 17.73
CA GLY A 1000 -22.49 22.81 18.66
C GLY A 1000 -22.54 22.20 20.04
N ASN A 1001 -23.73 22.10 20.63
CA ASN A 1001 -23.99 21.49 21.94
C ASN A 1001 -24.82 20.21 21.79
N ASP A 1002 -24.32 19.29 21.00
CA ASP A 1002 -24.95 18.01 20.69
C ASP A 1002 -24.81 16.96 21.81
N MET A 1003 -23.87 17.18 22.74
CA MET A 1003 -23.68 16.37 23.94
C MET A 1003 -24.41 16.97 25.17
N PRO A 1004 -24.77 16.14 26.17
CA PRO A 1004 -25.27 16.61 27.45
C PRO A 1004 -24.27 17.57 28.11
N HIS A 1005 -24.80 18.49 28.92
CA HIS A 1005 -23.98 19.41 29.69
C HIS A 1005 -23.32 18.67 30.86
N THR A 1006 -22.04 18.90 31.07
CA THR A 1006 -21.29 18.27 32.16
C THR A 1006 -20.50 19.29 32.97
N PRO A 1007 -20.25 19.01 34.26
CA PRO A 1007 -19.36 19.84 35.05
C PRO A 1007 -17.93 19.74 34.51
N ALA A 1008 -17.17 20.84 34.62
CA ALA A 1008 -15.78 20.90 34.15
C ALA A 1008 -14.80 20.00 34.91
N VAL A 1009 -15.25 19.29 35.95
CA VAL A 1009 -14.45 18.38 36.77
C VAL A 1009 -13.87 17.21 35.95
N PHE A 1010 -14.51 16.83 34.85
CA PHE A 1010 -14.09 15.73 33.99
C PHE A 1010 -13.08 16.14 32.90
N GLY A 1011 -12.74 17.43 32.81
CA GLY A 1011 -11.92 17.97 31.72
C GLY A 1011 -12.73 18.80 30.72
N VAL A 1012 -12.03 19.48 29.80
CA VAL A 1012 -12.67 20.13 28.65
C VAL A 1012 -12.82 19.16 27.49
N TYR A 1013 -13.86 19.30 26.68
CA TYR A 1013 -14.04 18.44 25.51
C TYR A 1013 -13.06 18.78 24.38
N SER A 1014 -12.64 17.76 23.63
CA SER A 1014 -11.73 17.88 22.50
C SER A 1014 -12.26 18.85 21.46
N ALA A 1015 -11.35 19.66 20.93
CA ALA A 1015 -11.67 20.56 19.83
C ALA A 1015 -12.02 19.78 18.54
N PHE A 1016 -12.32 20.52 17.47
CA PHE A 1016 -12.56 19.90 16.17
C PHE A 1016 -11.34 19.14 15.66
N GLY A 1017 -11.59 18.05 14.93
CA GLY A 1017 -10.53 17.22 14.36
C GLY A 1017 -11.02 16.42 13.17
N SER A 1018 -10.11 15.68 12.54
CA SER A 1018 -10.51 14.81 11.43
C SER A 1018 -11.21 13.53 11.86
N ASN A 1019 -11.03 13.14 13.12
CA ASN A 1019 -11.57 11.90 13.69
C ASN A 1019 -12.55 12.20 14.84
N ILE A 1020 -12.91 13.47 15.04
CA ILE A 1020 -13.86 13.92 16.05
C ILE A 1020 -15.21 14.08 15.36
N VAL A 1021 -16.15 13.20 15.69
CA VAL A 1021 -17.53 13.22 15.20
C VAL A 1021 -18.43 14.02 16.14
N CYS A 1022 -19.61 14.36 15.63
CA CYS A 1022 -20.69 14.83 16.49
C CYS A 1022 -21.28 13.65 17.26
N TYR A 1023 -21.97 13.94 18.37
CA TYR A 1023 -22.67 12.97 19.20
C TYR A 1023 -21.76 11.94 19.87
N ALA A 1024 -20.51 12.31 20.13
CA ALA A 1024 -19.56 11.50 20.87
C ALA A 1024 -18.73 12.33 21.84
N GLN A 1025 -18.42 11.73 23.00
CA GLN A 1025 -17.69 12.39 24.06
C GLN A 1025 -16.19 12.15 23.92
N PHE A 1026 -15.43 13.23 23.70
CA PHE A 1026 -13.98 13.19 23.74
C PHE A 1026 -13.50 14.27 24.70
N VAL A 1027 -12.75 13.87 25.73
CA VAL A 1027 -12.06 14.82 26.60
C VAL A 1027 -10.71 15.16 25.96
N GLU A 1028 -10.39 16.46 25.91
CA GLU A 1028 -9.10 16.94 25.45
C GLU A 1028 -8.02 16.46 26.40
N LYS A 1029 -7.03 15.74 25.86
CA LYS A 1029 -5.95 15.13 26.61
C LYS A 1029 -4.65 15.39 25.89
N ILE A 1030 -3.68 15.95 26.61
CA ILE A 1030 -2.34 16.13 26.10
C ILE A 1030 -1.46 15.00 26.64
N LEU A 1031 -0.85 14.23 25.75
CA LEU A 1031 0.23 13.31 26.10
C LEU A 1031 1.51 14.13 26.13
N ALA A 1032 2.19 14.22 27.27
CA ALA A 1032 3.38 15.05 27.42
C ALA A 1032 4.62 14.18 27.65
N PRO A 1033 5.28 13.68 26.58
CA PRO A 1033 6.57 13.04 26.68
C PRO A 1033 7.64 14.03 27.17
N THR A 1034 8.74 13.51 27.69
CA THR A 1034 9.81 14.30 28.31
C THR A 1034 10.31 15.47 27.45
N MET A 1035 10.47 15.25 26.14
CA MET A 1035 10.93 16.30 25.22
C MET A 1035 9.90 17.43 25.03
N GLU A 1036 8.61 17.10 24.99
CA GLU A 1036 7.54 18.09 24.87
C GLU A 1036 7.37 18.90 26.15
N LEU A 1037 7.54 18.26 27.33
CA LEU A 1037 7.60 18.98 28.61
C LEU A 1037 8.74 20.00 28.63
N LEU A 1038 9.94 19.60 28.18
CA LEU A 1038 11.08 20.50 28.10
C LEU A 1038 10.82 21.65 27.11
N PHE A 1039 10.24 21.36 25.95
CA PHE A 1039 9.83 22.37 24.98
C PHE A 1039 8.82 23.35 25.58
N ALA A 1040 7.83 22.85 26.33
CA ALA A 1040 6.83 23.67 27.00
C ALA A 1040 7.44 24.59 28.07
N VAL A 1041 8.35 24.09 28.90
CA VAL A 1041 9.05 24.89 29.92
C VAL A 1041 9.91 25.99 29.30
N ILE A 1042 10.60 25.69 28.19
CA ILE A 1042 11.39 26.69 27.46
C ILE A 1042 10.48 27.73 26.82
N GLY A 1043 9.35 27.31 26.25
CA GLY A 1043 8.33 28.20 25.71
C GLY A 1043 7.73 29.11 26.79
N PHE A 1044 7.44 28.56 27.98
CA PHE A 1044 6.99 29.32 29.15
C PHE A 1044 8.04 30.34 29.56
N ASN A 1045 9.29 29.92 29.71
CA ASN A 1045 10.40 30.81 30.08
C ASN A 1045 10.61 31.96 29.08
N ALA A 1046 10.45 31.68 27.79
CA ALA A 1046 10.60 32.67 26.73
C ALA A 1046 9.44 33.69 26.70
N THR A 1047 8.26 33.32 27.19
CA THR A 1047 7.04 34.16 27.10
C THR A 1047 6.68 34.86 28.41
N HIS A 1048 6.89 34.21 29.55
CA HIS A 1048 6.46 34.66 30.87
C HIS A 1048 7.64 34.87 31.85
N GLY A 1049 8.87 34.53 31.46
CA GLY A 1049 10.04 34.58 32.32
C GLY A 1049 10.29 33.25 33.06
N PRO A 1050 11.38 33.13 33.84
CA PRO A 1050 11.78 31.87 34.46
C PRO A 1050 10.68 31.33 35.39
N ILE A 1051 10.34 30.05 35.20
CA ILE A 1051 9.33 29.34 36.00
C ILE A 1051 9.71 29.33 37.48
N ALA A 1052 8.77 29.72 38.34
CA ALA A 1052 8.90 29.70 39.80
C ALA A 1052 8.17 28.49 40.42
N ILE A 1053 8.48 28.15 41.67
CA ILE A 1053 7.85 27.03 42.39
C ILE A 1053 6.31 27.15 42.41
N ASN A 1054 5.80 28.38 42.62
CA ASN A 1054 4.37 28.65 42.62
C ASN A 1054 3.70 28.41 41.25
N ASP A 1055 4.46 28.50 40.15
CA ASP A 1055 3.93 28.23 38.82
C ASP A 1055 3.68 26.73 38.63
N PHE A 1056 4.49 25.86 39.24
CA PHE A 1056 4.23 24.41 39.23
C PHE A 1056 2.96 24.05 39.99
N ASP A 1057 2.74 24.66 41.16
CA ASP A 1057 1.47 24.51 41.90
C ASP A 1057 0.30 25.01 41.05
N GLY A 1058 0.47 26.16 40.39
CA GLY A 1058 -0.49 26.71 39.44
C GLY A 1058 -0.82 25.70 38.34
N ILE A 1059 0.18 25.23 37.58
CA ILE A 1059 0.03 24.26 36.49
C ILE A 1059 -0.67 22.98 36.97
N CYS A 1060 -0.33 22.47 38.16
CA CYS A 1060 -1.02 21.31 38.73
C CYS A 1060 -2.48 21.61 39.07
N ASN A 1061 -2.84 22.83 39.47
CA ASN A 1061 -4.24 23.23 39.69
C ASN A 1061 -5.03 23.38 38.38
N TYR A 1062 -4.36 23.66 37.25
CA TYR A 1062 -5.00 23.67 35.92
C TYR A 1062 -5.28 22.25 35.41
N ASP A 1063 -4.64 21.21 35.96
CA ASP A 1063 -4.77 19.85 35.48
C ASP A 1063 -5.59 18.97 36.43
N VAL A 1064 -6.84 18.71 36.07
CA VAL A 1064 -7.72 17.84 36.87
C VAL A 1064 -7.24 16.39 36.91
N CYS A 1065 -6.35 16.00 36.00
CA CYS A 1065 -5.70 14.69 35.95
C CYS A 1065 -4.32 14.66 36.64
N ALA A 1066 -3.91 15.75 37.31
CA ALA A 1066 -2.59 15.90 37.93
C ALA A 1066 -2.26 14.82 38.98
N GLY A 1067 -3.25 14.40 39.77
CA GLY A 1067 -3.07 13.54 40.93
C GLY A 1067 -2.37 14.25 42.10
N ALA A 1068 -2.43 13.64 43.30
CA ALA A 1068 -1.95 14.26 44.54
C ALA A 1068 -0.41 14.53 44.59
N GLY A 1069 0.37 13.89 43.73
CA GLY A 1069 1.83 14.02 43.66
C GLY A 1069 2.35 15.03 42.63
N CYS A 1070 1.48 15.72 41.88
CA CYS A 1070 1.90 16.57 40.76
C CYS A 1070 2.93 17.66 41.13
N PRO A 1071 2.73 18.46 42.20
CA PRO A 1071 3.68 19.50 42.55
C PRO A 1071 5.08 18.95 42.89
N ALA A 1072 5.13 17.80 43.56
CA ALA A 1072 6.39 17.15 43.93
C ALA A 1072 7.09 16.47 42.76
N GLY A 1073 6.35 16.14 41.68
CA GLY A 1073 6.93 15.55 40.47
C GLY A 1073 7.43 16.56 39.45
N LEU A 1074 6.96 17.81 39.50
CA LEU A 1074 7.43 18.90 38.65
C LEU A 1074 8.60 19.70 39.25
N ASN A 1075 8.67 19.77 40.59
CA ASN A 1075 9.82 20.29 41.33
C ASN A 1075 11.00 19.31 41.29
#